data_AF-A0A7W1G5U4-F1
#
_entry.id   AF-A0A7W1G5U4-F1
#
_cell.length_a   1.000
_cell.length_b   1.000
_cell.length_c   1.000
_cell.angle_alpha   90.00
_cell.angle_beta   90.00
_cell.angle_gamma   90.00
#
_symmetry.space_group_name_H-M   'P 1'
#
loop_
_entity.id
_entity.type
_entity.pdbx_description
1 polymer ?
#
loop_
_entity_poly.entity_id
_entity_poly.type
_entity_poly.pdbx_seq_one_letter_code
_entity_poly.pdbx_strand_id
1 'polypeptide(L)'
;MQASDLVLSEGMMTGLHLRSPTLIVLDEGVLRKSALPISDRAAERRRIADAARVLIKALPATDLDDLGRRTVEDVLKRMSEAKNPSELDEVTPGFARRVARNRWVQGIFGRQQGPAVTELVDAIAAAESFQPTSAFEGVVDPAALKLSEVHDAFGNGGWVLSTPTRTSFTRAHTQPMYYAELPEMSVVVDMPAGCDPCAPPKSITGARMYHAGQLLASWKPEQGLTADHDEWRKVVPARGKGIGRNAVSQFMPPHVVVTALNGDIDRLISEGGELIPPHDGSSAEAERFLIQSAKALPDAAHLDLVGEYLFTYVYDSPDSRHPFLIGNKRDKGDIHQTSAQTISAVTGGMMRGDCDDLAELYQAIAERQGRTTQVISLPAHAACCWADKKDDGAWHVFILQTGPAVEFSDPSLPVALEKAYKSFDDSETFDPNGLSLSLRFSDENTRSHWRLSWRIFEKPEYARVMIDVQKDWHFQTYQRGIAKMLKLIADGDTDNANYRELSGLYTYTGQYDLAARYHRMAVENTKEPLSRLYENVELVGQLFEGKHDDEARALAIDLIEKQIPDNMEQLGASAVQVGAELCSALKDHANDLAVRTIQTCMLGYMDKRIDRIGTWLNSSEFKEDAWENSSDFQKWRRLTQLFAATGIEALKEAGQDALPLDETLQGVATSVQQWLNNIAFRDLDEPDEAMMRYASAAEYYSAILGQDRFTALLEKAEVPITGDHDHKDRIGGLAQLNLDLPWILISVPYWHGRLTDLFERQRETLKPEEVVRIGRHIEEAYATCTKLGIEHPIIDHQYHLSRLIVAMIAQDAAVVRERLHVVADKNDKRLRDDTAQWLGDAARFVPLEWYRQILGLWKEELNYKPKYFWIAWRAALNHAPRHALMVGEMAASEFKDDPAFTEEYDFMKSVLEQPAKDAAAKERAGKGR
;
A
#
# COMPACT_ATOMS: atom_id res chain seq x y z
N MET A 1 -12.19 24.96 63.95
CA MET A 1 -12.42 23.65 63.30
C MET A 1 -11.93 22.58 64.25
N GLN A 2 -12.77 21.61 64.61
CA GLN A 2 -12.29 20.42 65.31
C GLN A 2 -11.63 19.48 64.28
N ALA A 3 -10.55 18.81 64.67
CA ALA A 3 -9.76 17.91 63.81
C ALA A 3 -10.49 16.61 63.41
N SER A 4 -11.77 16.44 63.80
CA SER A 4 -12.53 15.18 63.64
C SER A 4 -12.89 14.81 62.20
N ASP A 5 -12.84 15.75 61.26
CA ASP A 5 -13.35 15.56 59.89
C ASP A 5 -12.24 15.50 58.83
N LEU A 6 -10.97 15.55 59.24
CA LEU A 6 -9.81 15.46 58.37
C LEU A 6 -9.26 14.03 58.38
N VAL A 7 -9.14 13.42 57.19
CA VAL A 7 -8.60 12.08 57.01
C VAL A 7 -7.24 12.20 56.31
N LEU A 8 -6.24 11.47 56.82
CA LEU A 8 -4.95 11.30 56.14
C LEU A 8 -5.16 10.48 54.87
N SER A 9 -4.69 11.00 53.75
CA SER A 9 -4.82 10.38 52.43
C SER A 9 -3.53 10.63 51.64
N GLU A 10 -3.30 9.82 50.61
CA GLU A 10 -2.21 10.01 49.67
C GLU A 10 -2.81 10.22 48.28
N GLY A 11 -2.46 11.35 47.64
CA GLY A 11 -2.88 11.66 46.28
C GLY A 11 -1.69 11.63 45.33
N MET A 12 -1.93 11.23 44.07
CA MET A 12 -0.86 11.11 43.06
C MET A 12 -0.09 12.42 42.85
N MET A 13 -0.80 13.55 42.88
CA MET A 13 -0.20 14.89 42.74
C MET A 13 0.15 15.54 44.08
N THR A 14 -0.69 15.35 45.10
CA THR A 14 -0.60 16.06 46.38
C THR A 14 0.37 15.40 47.37
N GLY A 15 0.68 14.11 47.18
CA GLY A 15 1.39 13.30 48.16
C GLY A 15 0.54 13.02 49.39
N LEU A 16 1.18 12.74 50.53
CA LEU A 16 0.51 12.63 51.82
C LEU A 16 -0.11 13.98 52.22
N HIS A 17 -1.41 13.99 52.52
CA HIS A 17 -2.15 15.19 52.85
C HIS A 17 -3.34 14.88 53.77
N LEU A 18 -3.88 15.91 54.42
CA LEU A 18 -5.15 15.80 55.14
C LEU A 18 -6.30 16.32 54.26
N ARG A 19 -7.42 15.60 54.19
CA ARG A 19 -8.58 16.03 53.40
C ARG A 19 -9.91 15.91 54.14
N SER A 20 -10.84 16.80 53.81
CA SER A 20 -12.27 16.72 54.09
C SER A 20 -13.06 17.07 52.80
N PRO A 21 -14.40 16.96 52.78
CA PRO A 21 -15.19 17.33 51.58
C PRO A 21 -15.03 18.78 51.11
N THR A 22 -14.52 19.68 51.96
CA THR A 22 -14.40 21.12 51.67
C THR A 22 -12.99 21.68 51.87
N LEU A 23 -12.04 20.89 52.38
CA LEU A 23 -10.67 21.31 52.66
C LEU A 23 -9.64 20.27 52.23
N ILE A 24 -8.49 20.75 51.78
CA ILE A 24 -7.27 19.97 51.58
C ILE A 24 -6.14 20.71 52.30
N VAL A 25 -5.33 20.01 53.08
CA VAL A 25 -4.15 20.57 53.77
C VAL A 25 -2.92 19.90 53.21
N LEU A 26 -2.10 20.69 52.53
CA LEU A 26 -0.79 20.33 52.00
C LEU A 26 0.31 20.94 52.89
N ASP A 27 1.54 20.48 52.71
CA ASP A 27 2.71 21.09 53.39
C ASP A 27 2.86 22.57 53.01
N GLU A 28 2.45 22.94 51.80
CA GLU A 28 2.51 24.30 51.28
C GLU A 28 1.35 25.20 51.74
N GLY A 29 0.30 24.65 52.36
CA GLY A 29 -0.81 25.43 52.91
C GLY A 29 -2.18 24.76 52.86
N VAL A 30 -3.21 25.55 53.19
CA VAL A 30 -4.61 25.09 53.26
C VAL A 30 -5.40 25.56 52.04
N LEU A 31 -6.02 24.61 51.38
CA LEU A 31 -6.89 24.74 50.21
C LEU A 31 -8.36 24.58 50.62
N ARG A 32 -9.25 25.46 50.15
CA ARG A 32 -10.71 25.37 50.37
C ARG A 32 -11.44 25.23 49.05
N LYS A 33 -12.46 24.36 49.03
CA LYS A 33 -13.32 24.17 47.85
C LYS A 33 -14.04 25.48 47.48
N SER A 34 -13.87 25.92 46.23
CA SER A 34 -14.50 27.12 45.68
C SER A 34 -15.76 26.76 44.89
N ALA A 35 -16.74 27.66 44.87
CA ALA A 35 -17.93 27.51 44.03
C ALA A 35 -17.62 27.99 42.61
N LEU A 36 -17.91 27.17 41.60
CA LEU A 36 -17.66 27.47 40.19
C LEU A 36 -18.98 27.64 39.43
N PRO A 37 -19.06 28.56 38.46
CA PRO A 37 -20.20 28.66 37.57
C PRO A 37 -20.28 27.43 36.65
N ILE A 38 -21.49 26.95 36.38
CA ILE A 38 -21.72 25.92 35.34
C ILE A 38 -21.49 26.60 33.99
N SER A 39 -20.53 26.11 33.22
CA SER A 39 -20.20 26.63 31.90
C SER A 39 -20.79 25.70 30.83
N ASP A 40 -21.87 26.11 30.16
CA ASP A 40 -22.33 25.46 28.92
C ASP A 40 -21.50 25.99 27.75
N ARG A 41 -20.66 25.12 27.19
CA ARG A 41 -19.71 25.46 26.11
C ARG A 41 -20.17 24.98 24.73
N ALA A 42 -21.46 24.65 24.57
CA ALA A 42 -22.01 24.22 23.28
C ALA A 42 -21.87 25.28 22.16
N ALA A 43 -21.85 26.57 22.52
CA ALA A 43 -21.67 27.67 21.57
C ALA A 43 -20.29 27.63 20.88
N GLU A 44 -19.24 27.18 21.58
CA GLU A 44 -17.89 27.10 21.03
C GLU A 44 -17.77 25.98 19.99
N ARG A 45 -18.39 24.81 20.26
CA ARG A 45 -18.48 23.72 19.27
C ARG A 45 -19.25 24.14 18.02
N ARG A 46 -20.33 24.91 18.20
CA ARG A 46 -21.09 25.48 17.07
C ARG A 46 -20.23 26.45 16.25
N ARG A 47 -19.40 27.26 16.89
CA ARG A 47 -18.46 28.17 16.19
C ARG A 47 -17.49 27.40 15.29
N ILE A 48 -16.99 26.24 15.70
CA ILE A 48 -16.16 25.36 14.85
C ILE A 48 -16.95 24.88 13.63
N ALA A 49 -18.17 24.38 13.83
CA ALA A 49 -19.03 23.92 12.73
C ALA A 49 -19.35 25.05 11.73
N ASP A 50 -19.55 26.28 12.22
CA ASP A 50 -19.80 27.46 11.40
C ASP A 50 -18.57 27.82 10.56
N ALA A 51 -17.38 27.83 11.18
CA ALA A 51 -16.12 28.11 10.49
C ALA A 51 -15.77 27.03 9.45
N ALA A 52 -15.94 25.75 9.80
CA ALA A 52 -15.72 24.63 8.87
C ALA A 52 -16.63 24.71 7.64
N ARG A 53 -17.91 25.08 7.80
CA ARG A 53 -18.85 25.27 6.68
C ARG A 53 -18.44 26.38 5.72
N VAL A 54 -17.75 27.43 6.20
CA VAL A 54 -17.21 28.47 5.32
C VAL A 54 -16.11 27.91 4.44
N LEU A 55 -15.20 27.11 5.01
CA LEU A 55 -14.10 26.48 4.27
C LEU A 55 -14.58 25.41 3.28
N ILE A 56 -15.59 24.60 3.65
CA ILE A 56 -16.20 23.62 2.73
C ILE A 56 -16.72 24.31 1.47
N LYS A 57 -17.38 25.47 1.60
CA LYS A 57 -17.84 26.27 0.44
C LYS A 57 -16.71 26.85 -0.40
N ALA A 58 -15.51 26.97 0.15
CA ALA A 58 -14.33 27.47 -0.53
C ALA A 58 -13.50 26.36 -1.21
N LEU A 59 -13.77 25.08 -0.95
CA LEU A 59 -13.06 23.94 -1.56
C LEU A 59 -12.99 23.98 -3.09
N PRO A 60 -14.05 24.37 -3.84
CA PRO A 60 -13.97 24.46 -5.30
C PRO A 60 -12.95 25.48 -5.83
N ALA A 61 -12.43 26.37 -4.99
CA ALA A 61 -11.39 27.33 -5.35
C ALA A 61 -9.95 26.83 -5.09
N THR A 62 -9.79 25.60 -4.59
CA THR A 62 -8.49 24.94 -4.42
C THR A 62 -8.07 24.23 -5.72
N ASP A 63 -6.80 23.83 -5.80
CA ASP A 63 -6.21 23.05 -6.90
C ASP A 63 -6.41 21.53 -6.77
N LEU A 64 -7.02 21.09 -5.66
CA LEU A 64 -7.39 19.70 -5.41
C LEU A 64 -8.31 19.15 -6.51
N ASP A 65 -8.24 17.86 -6.80
CA ASP A 65 -9.25 17.18 -7.61
C ASP A 65 -10.53 16.87 -6.79
N ASP A 66 -11.52 16.23 -7.41
CA ASP A 66 -12.79 15.94 -6.75
C ASP A 66 -12.64 15.01 -5.55
N LEU A 67 -11.79 13.98 -5.65
CA LEU A 67 -11.49 13.07 -4.54
C LEU A 67 -10.78 13.82 -3.39
N GLY A 68 -9.77 14.64 -3.72
CA GLY A 68 -9.09 15.49 -2.74
C GLY A 68 -10.03 16.46 -2.03
N ARG A 69 -11.01 17.04 -2.74
CA ARG A 69 -12.04 17.90 -2.11
C ARG A 69 -12.93 17.13 -1.15
N ARG A 70 -13.39 15.92 -1.51
CA ARG A 70 -14.27 15.09 -0.66
C ARG A 70 -13.60 14.69 0.65
N THR A 71 -12.32 14.33 0.63
CA THR A 71 -11.58 13.96 1.85
C THR A 71 -11.36 15.15 2.79
N VAL A 72 -11.03 16.33 2.26
CA VAL A 72 -10.91 17.54 3.08
C VAL A 72 -12.25 17.96 3.67
N GLU A 73 -13.34 17.83 2.91
CA GLU A 73 -14.69 18.08 3.42
C GLU A 73 -15.04 17.15 4.60
N ASP A 74 -14.71 15.86 4.51
CA ASP A 74 -14.93 14.88 5.57
C ASP A 74 -14.19 15.28 6.87
N VAL A 75 -12.88 15.59 6.77
CA VAL A 75 -12.08 16.02 7.93
C VAL A 75 -12.67 17.30 8.55
N LEU A 76 -13.09 18.28 7.75
CA LEU A 76 -13.68 19.54 8.23
C LEU A 76 -15.01 19.31 8.98
N LYS A 77 -15.86 18.39 8.51
CA LYS A 77 -17.15 18.07 9.16
C LYS A 77 -16.94 17.47 10.55
N ARG A 78 -15.97 16.58 10.70
CA ARG A 78 -15.68 15.86 11.96
C ARG A 78 -15.20 16.77 13.10
N MET A 79 -14.58 17.92 12.82
CA MET A 79 -13.93 18.76 13.85
C MET A 79 -14.87 19.22 14.98
N SER A 80 -16.15 19.42 14.68
CA SER A 80 -17.14 19.91 15.65
C SER A 80 -17.78 18.82 16.52
N GLU A 81 -17.53 17.56 16.19
CA GLU A 81 -18.12 16.40 16.86
C GLU A 81 -17.43 16.12 18.21
N ALA A 82 -18.23 15.63 19.16
CA ALA A 82 -17.75 15.34 20.52
C ALA A 82 -17.10 13.96 20.65
N LYS A 83 -17.61 12.96 19.93
CA LYS A 83 -17.11 11.59 19.91
C LYS A 83 -17.27 11.02 18.52
N ASN A 84 -16.35 10.17 18.12
CA ASN A 84 -16.50 9.38 16.92
C ASN A 84 -17.36 8.15 17.24
N PRO A 85 -18.46 7.88 16.53
CA PRO A 85 -19.09 6.57 16.55
C PRO A 85 -18.36 5.52 15.69
N SER A 86 -17.37 5.90 14.88
CA SER A 86 -16.83 5.04 13.80
C SER A 86 -15.57 4.22 14.16
N GLU A 87 -15.22 3.36 13.20
CA GLU A 87 -14.16 2.33 13.18
C GLU A 87 -12.75 2.89 13.49
N LEU A 88 -11.82 2.01 13.89
CA LEU A 88 -10.44 2.35 14.28
C LEU A 88 -9.65 3.13 13.20
N ASP A 89 -10.03 2.99 11.92
CA ASP A 89 -9.25 3.45 10.77
C ASP A 89 -9.76 4.77 10.18
N GLU A 90 -10.73 5.43 10.84
CA GLU A 90 -11.21 6.75 10.44
C GLU A 90 -10.66 7.89 11.31
N VAL A 91 -10.53 9.07 10.70
CA VAL A 91 -10.11 10.28 11.40
C VAL A 91 -11.03 10.58 12.57
N THR A 92 -10.47 10.61 13.78
CA THR A 92 -11.24 11.01 14.97
C THR A 92 -11.46 12.52 15.00
N PRO A 93 -12.57 13.02 15.60
CA PRO A 93 -12.80 14.46 15.77
C PRO A 93 -11.65 15.18 16.50
N GLY A 94 -11.02 14.52 17.48
CA GLY A 94 -9.86 15.06 18.20
C GLY A 94 -8.64 15.21 17.30
N PHE A 95 -8.36 14.21 16.45
CA PHE A 95 -7.28 14.28 15.49
C PHE A 95 -7.56 15.31 14.38
N ALA A 96 -8.80 15.42 13.89
CA ALA A 96 -9.22 16.46 12.94
C ALA A 96 -8.94 17.88 13.47
N ARG A 97 -9.26 18.16 14.74
CA ARG A 97 -8.90 19.44 15.37
C ARG A 97 -7.39 19.62 15.51
N ARG A 98 -6.66 18.55 15.85
CA ARG A 98 -5.21 18.55 15.96
C ARG A 98 -4.53 18.95 14.64
N VAL A 99 -4.92 18.38 13.51
CA VAL A 99 -4.35 18.74 12.20
C VAL A 99 -4.66 20.19 11.82
N ALA A 100 -5.86 20.68 12.14
CA ALA A 100 -6.23 22.08 11.88
C ALA A 100 -5.37 23.08 12.66
N ARG A 101 -5.20 22.89 13.99
CA ARG A 101 -4.36 23.78 14.82
C ARG A 101 -2.87 23.73 14.45
N ASN A 102 -2.42 22.65 13.81
CA ASN A 102 -1.05 22.47 13.34
C ASN A 102 -0.89 22.74 11.83
N ARG A 103 -1.62 23.73 11.29
CA ARG A 103 -1.43 24.32 9.94
C ARG A 103 -1.73 23.41 8.74
N TRP A 104 -2.30 22.21 8.92
CA TRP A 104 -2.66 21.36 7.78
C TRP A 104 -3.70 22.04 6.87
N VAL A 105 -4.77 22.59 7.46
CA VAL A 105 -5.81 23.35 6.72
C VAL A 105 -5.20 24.59 6.04
N GLN A 106 -4.23 25.24 6.67
CA GLN A 106 -3.54 26.39 6.06
C GLN A 106 -2.72 26.00 4.82
N GLY A 107 -2.18 24.78 4.76
CA GLY A 107 -1.47 24.26 3.60
C GLY A 107 -2.39 24.05 2.38
N ILE A 108 -3.64 23.66 2.62
CA ILE A 108 -4.66 23.43 1.57
C ILE A 108 -5.25 24.74 1.08
N PHE A 109 -5.65 25.59 2.03
CA PHE A 109 -6.33 26.83 1.72
C PHE A 109 -5.30 27.96 1.61
N GLY A 110 -4.97 28.34 0.37
CA GLY A 110 -4.02 29.41 0.09
C GLY A 110 -4.39 30.76 0.74
N ARG A 111 -3.49 31.75 0.62
CA ARG A 111 -3.57 33.04 1.35
C ARG A 111 -4.93 33.76 1.28
N GLN A 112 -5.68 33.59 0.19
CA GLN A 112 -6.99 34.22 -0.01
C GLN A 112 -8.03 33.78 1.04
N GLN A 113 -7.94 32.56 1.54
CA GLN A 113 -8.82 32.02 2.57
C GLN A 113 -8.24 32.14 3.98
N GLY A 114 -7.11 32.85 4.13
CA GLY A 114 -6.42 33.06 5.40
C GLY A 114 -7.32 33.52 6.56
N PRO A 115 -8.27 34.47 6.36
CA PRO A 115 -9.21 34.86 7.41
C PRO A 115 -10.14 33.73 7.87
N ALA A 116 -10.65 32.91 6.95
CA ALA A 116 -11.53 31.79 7.29
C ALA A 116 -10.77 30.66 8.01
N VAL A 117 -9.54 30.39 7.58
CA VAL A 117 -8.64 29.46 8.27
C VAL A 117 -8.31 29.96 9.68
N THR A 118 -8.02 31.26 9.83
CA THR A 118 -7.74 31.87 11.14
C THR A 118 -8.95 31.75 12.07
N GLU A 119 -10.16 32.04 11.57
CA GLU A 119 -11.39 31.88 12.36
C GLU A 119 -11.62 30.43 12.81
N LEU A 120 -11.34 29.44 11.95
CA LEU A 120 -11.42 28.03 12.34
C LEU A 120 -10.42 27.71 13.47
N VAL A 121 -9.16 28.13 13.32
CA VAL A 121 -8.12 27.88 14.33
C VAL A 121 -8.44 28.59 15.65
N ASP A 122 -8.92 29.82 15.60
CA ASP A 122 -9.34 30.58 16.79
C ASP A 122 -10.56 29.95 17.47
N ALA A 123 -11.51 29.43 16.69
CA ALA A 123 -12.66 28.70 17.21
C ALA A 123 -12.24 27.39 17.92
N ILE A 124 -11.29 26.65 17.33
CA ILE A 124 -10.70 25.46 17.95
C ILE A 124 -9.97 25.83 19.24
N ALA A 125 -9.11 26.85 19.21
CA ALA A 125 -8.36 27.30 20.38
C ALA A 125 -9.29 27.76 21.53
N ALA A 126 -10.39 28.44 21.20
CA ALA A 126 -11.40 28.81 22.19
C ALA A 126 -12.11 27.57 22.79
N ALA A 127 -12.51 26.62 21.95
CA ALA A 127 -13.15 25.39 22.41
C ALA A 127 -12.22 24.51 23.26
N GLU A 128 -10.92 24.51 22.93
CA GLU A 128 -9.90 23.69 23.61
C GLU A 128 -9.24 24.38 24.82
N SER A 129 -9.64 25.63 25.14
CA SER A 129 -9.16 26.30 26.34
C SER A 129 -9.68 25.61 27.60
N PHE A 130 -8.82 25.30 28.57
CA PHE A 130 -9.22 24.61 29.79
C PHE A 130 -9.91 25.54 30.81
N GLN A 131 -11.12 25.16 31.25
CA GLN A 131 -11.86 25.86 32.31
C GLN A 131 -12.04 24.94 33.52
N PRO A 132 -11.96 25.47 34.76
CA PRO A 132 -12.14 24.66 35.96
C PRO A 132 -13.59 24.19 36.11
N THR A 133 -13.77 22.90 36.38
CA THR A 133 -15.06 22.27 36.75
C THR A 133 -15.14 22.00 38.25
N SER A 134 -13.98 21.86 38.90
CA SER A 134 -13.81 21.78 40.35
C SER A 134 -12.55 22.55 40.75
N ALA A 135 -12.59 23.30 41.84
CA ALA A 135 -11.43 24.06 42.31
C ALA A 135 -11.34 24.06 43.83
N PHE A 136 -10.11 23.93 44.32
CA PHE A 136 -9.72 24.26 45.67
C PHE A 136 -8.65 25.35 45.60
N GLU A 137 -8.83 26.41 46.38
CA GLU A 137 -7.99 27.61 46.34
C GLU A 137 -7.43 27.92 47.72
N GLY A 138 -6.22 28.50 47.74
CA GLY A 138 -5.51 28.85 48.95
C GLY A 138 -6.27 29.86 49.79
N VAL A 139 -6.35 29.62 51.10
CA VAL A 139 -7.04 30.53 52.03
C VAL A 139 -6.31 31.88 52.16
N VAL A 140 -4.99 31.87 52.03
CA VAL A 140 -4.14 33.07 52.19
C VAL A 140 -3.93 33.77 50.85
N ASP A 141 -3.56 33.02 49.82
CA ASP A 141 -3.38 33.51 48.45
C ASP A 141 -3.97 32.49 47.45
N PRO A 142 -5.17 32.75 46.93
CA PRO A 142 -5.83 31.88 45.95
C PRO A 142 -5.04 31.68 44.66
N ALA A 143 -4.16 32.63 44.28
CA ALA A 143 -3.38 32.56 43.06
C ALA A 143 -2.09 31.76 43.24
N ALA A 144 -1.52 31.73 44.45
CA ALA A 144 -0.27 31.03 44.74
C ALA A 144 -0.45 29.54 45.11
N LEU A 145 -1.63 29.15 45.58
CA LEU A 145 -1.94 27.77 45.96
C LEU A 145 -3.30 27.34 45.40
N LYS A 146 -3.30 26.44 44.41
CA LYS A 146 -4.50 26.01 43.70
C LYS A 146 -4.42 24.56 43.27
N LEU A 147 -5.52 23.83 43.46
CA LEU A 147 -5.77 22.51 42.88
C LEU A 147 -7.08 22.58 42.11
N SER A 148 -7.10 22.23 40.83
CA SER A 148 -8.33 22.31 40.03
C SER A 148 -8.45 21.15 39.06
N GLU A 149 -9.66 20.65 38.90
CA GLU A 149 -10.02 19.81 37.75
C GLU A 149 -10.45 20.75 36.63
N VAL A 150 -9.86 20.60 35.45
CA VAL A 150 -10.09 21.47 34.30
C VAL A 150 -10.52 20.65 33.09
N HIS A 151 -11.45 21.17 32.30
CA HIS A 151 -11.89 20.56 31.04
C HIS A 151 -12.05 21.58 29.92
N ASP A 152 -11.85 21.12 28.69
CA ASP A 152 -12.22 21.82 27.47
C ASP A 152 -13.71 21.68 27.13
N ALA A 153 -14.16 22.25 26.00
CA ALA A 153 -15.55 22.14 25.53
C ALA A 153 -15.97 20.74 25.06
N PHE A 154 -15.02 19.80 24.98
CA PHE A 154 -15.23 18.40 24.58
C PHE A 154 -15.11 17.43 25.76
N GLY A 155 -14.78 17.93 26.95
CA GLY A 155 -14.61 17.14 28.17
C GLY A 155 -13.20 16.56 28.35
N ASN A 156 -12.24 16.88 27.47
CA ASN A 156 -10.84 16.50 27.69
C ASN A 156 -10.23 17.39 28.76
N GLY A 157 -9.33 16.84 29.57
CA GLY A 157 -8.68 17.60 30.63
C GLY A 157 -8.06 16.72 31.70
N GLY A 158 -7.98 17.25 32.92
CA GLY A 158 -7.29 16.59 34.02
C GLY A 158 -7.24 17.46 35.28
N TRP A 159 -6.44 17.04 36.26
CA TRP A 159 -6.18 17.86 37.44
C TRP A 159 -4.90 18.66 37.28
N VAL A 160 -4.91 19.90 37.77
CA VAL A 160 -3.76 20.80 37.80
C VAL A 160 -3.49 21.24 39.23
N LEU A 161 -2.22 21.28 39.61
CA LEU A 161 -1.74 21.73 40.91
C LEU A 161 -0.72 22.85 40.69
N SER A 162 -0.90 23.96 41.39
CA SER A 162 0.08 25.04 41.47
C SER A 162 0.28 25.39 42.93
N THR A 163 1.52 25.28 43.39
CA THR A 163 1.96 25.73 44.72
C THR A 163 3.18 26.66 44.57
N PRO A 164 3.61 27.35 45.64
CA PRO A 164 4.83 28.16 45.59
C PRO A 164 6.11 27.37 45.27
N THR A 165 6.10 26.04 45.45
CA THR A 165 7.28 25.18 45.35
C THR A 165 7.20 24.14 44.24
N ARG A 166 6.00 23.86 43.68
CA ARG A 166 5.81 22.89 42.60
C ARG A 166 4.59 23.21 41.74
N THR A 167 4.69 22.87 40.46
CA THR A 167 3.56 22.86 39.52
C THR A 167 3.46 21.44 38.95
N SER A 168 2.25 20.90 38.82
CA SER A 168 2.05 19.63 38.12
C SER A 168 0.66 19.54 37.51
N PHE A 169 0.48 18.61 36.58
CA PHE A 169 -0.83 18.19 36.12
C PHE A 169 -0.92 16.66 36.06
N THR A 170 -2.14 16.12 36.13
CA THR A 170 -2.41 14.71 35.88
C THR A 170 -3.54 14.55 34.88
N ARG A 171 -3.44 13.51 34.06
CA ARG A 171 -4.50 13.07 33.15
C ARG A 171 -4.45 11.56 33.00
N ALA A 172 -5.50 11.01 32.38
CA ALA A 172 -5.43 9.64 31.87
C ALA A 172 -4.27 9.53 30.87
N HIS A 173 -3.50 8.44 31.00
CA HIS A 173 -2.49 8.06 30.03
C HIS A 173 -3.15 7.86 28.66
N THR A 174 -2.43 8.20 27.61
CA THR A 174 -2.90 7.89 26.24
C THR A 174 -3.07 6.39 26.13
N GLN A 175 -4.24 5.95 25.67
CA GLN A 175 -4.44 4.53 25.40
C GLN A 175 -3.57 4.13 24.21
N PRO A 176 -2.87 2.98 24.26
CA PRO A 176 -2.19 2.45 23.09
C PRO A 176 -3.21 2.19 21.98
N MET A 177 -2.76 2.29 20.73
CA MET A 177 -3.58 2.10 19.54
C MET A 177 -4.12 0.68 19.43
N TYR A 178 -3.26 -0.32 19.64
CA TYR A 178 -3.60 -1.71 19.36
C TYR A 178 -4.11 -2.47 20.59
N TYR A 179 -3.84 -1.95 21.79
CA TYR A 179 -4.18 -2.60 23.05
C TYR A 179 -5.15 -1.79 23.91
N ALA A 180 -6.25 -1.32 23.31
CA ALA A 180 -7.28 -0.53 23.99
C ALA A 180 -7.95 -1.25 25.19
N GLU A 181 -7.76 -2.57 25.33
CA GLU A 181 -8.22 -3.34 26.49
C GLU A 181 -7.28 -3.22 27.72
N LEU A 182 -6.13 -2.54 27.61
CA LEU A 182 -5.24 -2.33 28.76
C LEU A 182 -5.92 -1.51 29.87
N PRO A 183 -5.59 -1.77 31.15
CA PRO A 183 -6.15 -1.01 32.26
C PRO A 183 -5.84 0.47 32.15
N GLU A 184 -6.80 1.31 32.59
CA GLU A 184 -6.57 2.75 32.65
C GLU A 184 -5.40 3.07 33.59
N MET A 185 -4.49 3.90 33.08
CA MET A 185 -3.35 4.44 33.79
C MET A 185 -3.46 5.95 33.85
N SER A 186 -2.82 6.56 34.84
CA SER A 186 -2.75 8.02 35.00
C SER A 186 -1.30 8.46 34.97
N VAL A 187 -1.02 9.56 34.26
CA VAL A 187 0.30 10.18 34.28
C VAL A 187 0.21 11.49 35.05
N VAL A 188 1.15 11.70 35.97
CA VAL A 188 1.44 12.97 36.62
C VAL A 188 2.70 13.54 35.98
N VAL A 189 2.62 14.79 35.52
CA VAL A 189 3.72 15.53 34.92
C VAL A 189 4.11 16.66 35.86
N ASP A 190 5.35 16.62 36.34
CA ASP A 190 5.90 17.62 37.25
C ASP A 190 6.64 18.71 36.46
N MET A 191 6.32 19.97 36.71
CA MET A 191 6.83 21.14 35.99
C MET A 191 7.56 22.10 36.94
N PRO A 192 8.42 23.00 36.42
CA PRO A 192 9.00 24.04 37.25
C PRO A 192 7.93 24.88 37.96
N ALA A 193 8.20 25.27 39.20
CA ALA A 193 7.30 26.11 39.97
C ALA A 193 7.02 27.43 39.24
N GLY A 194 5.74 27.86 39.24
CA GLY A 194 5.30 29.09 38.57
C GLY A 194 4.95 28.94 37.08
N CYS A 195 5.12 27.75 36.49
CA CYS A 195 4.58 27.47 35.16
C CYS A 195 3.06 27.39 35.17
N ASP A 196 2.43 27.68 34.03
CA ASP A 196 1.01 27.42 33.79
C ASP A 196 0.79 25.93 33.45
N PRO A 197 0.12 25.14 34.31
CA PRO A 197 -0.12 23.72 34.07
C PRO A 197 -1.16 23.44 32.98
N CYS A 198 -1.89 24.45 32.52
CA CYS A 198 -2.84 24.33 31.40
C CYS A 198 -2.19 24.58 30.03
N ALA A 199 -0.99 25.17 30.01
CA ALA A 199 -0.23 25.39 28.79
C ALA A 199 0.55 24.14 28.39
N PRO A 200 0.86 23.95 27.08
CA PRO A 200 1.78 22.91 26.66
C PRO A 200 3.12 23.01 27.42
N PRO A 201 3.64 21.89 27.97
CA PRO A 201 4.80 21.93 28.84
C PRO A 201 6.05 22.32 28.03
N LYS A 202 6.62 23.50 28.29
CA LYS A 202 7.91 23.90 27.68
C LYS A 202 9.11 23.13 28.24
N SER A 203 8.98 22.68 29.47
CA SER A 203 9.99 21.91 30.21
C SER A 203 9.30 21.14 31.32
N ILE A 204 9.75 19.92 31.58
CA ILE A 204 9.28 19.09 32.68
C ILE A 204 10.46 18.74 33.61
N THR A 205 10.15 18.52 34.88
CA THR A 205 11.10 18.15 35.94
C THR A 205 10.94 16.70 36.38
N GLY A 206 9.84 16.05 35.98
CA GLY A 206 9.61 14.63 36.20
C GLY A 206 8.29 14.17 35.59
N ALA A 207 8.14 12.86 35.44
CA ALA A 207 6.90 12.21 35.03
C ALA A 207 6.71 10.92 35.82
N ARG A 208 5.48 10.63 36.25
CA ARG A 208 5.14 9.48 37.09
C ARG A 208 3.86 8.84 36.59
N MET A 209 3.90 7.53 36.34
CA MET A 209 2.73 6.79 35.88
C MET A 209 2.19 5.88 36.98
N TYR A 210 0.87 5.88 37.12
CA TYR A 210 0.14 5.18 38.17
C TYR A 210 -0.95 4.28 37.59
N HIS A 211 -1.21 3.15 38.26
CA HIS A 211 -2.41 2.35 38.08
C HIS A 211 -3.06 2.08 39.43
N ALA A 212 -4.35 2.38 39.58
CA ALA A 212 -5.09 2.24 40.84
C ALA A 212 -4.37 2.87 42.06
N GLY A 213 -3.64 3.98 41.86
CA GLY A 213 -2.85 4.67 42.89
C GLY A 213 -1.46 4.10 43.14
N GLN A 214 -1.12 2.93 42.60
CA GLN A 214 0.21 2.33 42.67
C GLN A 214 1.14 2.96 41.62
N LEU A 215 2.35 3.37 42.02
CA LEU A 215 3.37 3.87 41.10
C LEU A 215 3.94 2.71 40.27
N LEU A 216 3.87 2.82 38.94
CA LEU A 216 4.40 1.81 38.01
C LEU A 216 5.77 2.21 37.46
N ALA A 217 5.90 3.48 37.05
CA ALA A 217 7.11 4.00 36.46
C ALA A 217 7.30 5.47 36.85
N SER A 218 8.56 5.89 37.02
CA SER A 218 8.93 7.27 37.29
C SER A 218 10.16 7.68 36.52
N TRP A 219 10.16 8.89 35.98
CA TRP A 219 11.28 9.45 35.25
C TRP A 219 11.68 10.80 35.83
N LYS A 220 12.99 11.03 35.87
CA LYS A 220 13.63 12.33 36.12
C LYS A 220 14.81 12.53 35.16
N PRO A 221 15.12 13.77 34.75
CA PRO A 221 16.21 14.04 33.80
C PRO A 221 17.55 13.41 34.19
N GLU A 222 17.89 13.41 35.47
CA GLU A 222 19.18 12.95 35.98
C GLU A 222 19.21 11.44 36.27
N GLN A 223 18.05 10.80 36.36
CA GLN A 223 17.90 9.40 36.77
C GLN A 223 17.46 8.48 35.63
N GLY A 224 16.94 9.04 34.54
CA GLY A 224 16.27 8.26 33.49
C GLY A 224 14.95 7.68 33.99
N LEU A 225 14.42 6.70 33.25
CA LEU A 225 13.21 5.97 33.63
C LEU A 225 13.57 4.90 34.66
N THR A 226 12.76 4.80 35.70
CA THR A 226 12.81 3.75 36.71
C THR A 226 11.44 3.09 36.78
N ALA A 227 11.39 1.77 36.73
CA ALA A 227 10.15 1.00 36.81
C ALA A 227 10.40 -0.31 37.57
N ASP A 228 9.38 -0.77 38.29
CA ASP A 228 9.35 -2.12 38.81
C ASP A 228 8.71 -3.03 37.76
N HIS A 229 9.53 -3.87 37.11
CA HIS A 229 9.07 -4.75 36.02
C HIS A 229 8.04 -5.77 36.50
N ASP A 230 8.12 -6.23 37.76
CA ASP A 230 7.17 -7.20 38.29
C ASP A 230 5.81 -6.54 38.54
N GLU A 231 5.80 -5.32 39.09
CA GLU A 231 4.56 -4.53 39.22
C GLU A 231 3.99 -4.13 37.86
N TRP A 232 4.85 -3.72 36.92
CA TRP A 232 4.44 -3.43 35.54
C TRP A 232 3.72 -4.63 34.91
N ARG A 233 4.31 -5.83 35.02
CA ARG A 233 3.75 -7.05 34.42
C ARG A 233 2.48 -7.57 35.11
N LYS A 234 2.17 -7.11 36.33
CA LYS A 234 0.84 -7.35 36.93
C LYS A 234 -0.27 -6.53 36.25
N VAL A 235 0.07 -5.35 35.73
CA VAL A 235 -0.89 -4.44 35.06
C VAL A 235 -0.91 -4.68 33.56
N VAL A 236 0.25 -4.90 32.94
CA VAL A 236 0.46 -5.15 31.52
C VAL A 236 1.00 -6.58 31.34
N PRO A 237 0.13 -7.61 31.46
CA PRO A 237 0.56 -9.00 31.48
C PRO A 237 1.16 -9.40 30.14
N ALA A 238 2.21 -10.24 30.15
CA ALA A 238 2.89 -10.69 28.94
C ALA A 238 2.01 -11.54 27.99
N ARG A 239 0.87 -12.04 28.48
CA ARG A 239 -0.14 -12.80 27.72
C ARG A 239 -1.52 -12.54 28.33
N GLY A 240 -2.56 -12.61 27.52
CA GLY A 240 -3.93 -12.40 28.00
C GLY A 240 -4.91 -12.17 26.87
N LYS A 241 -6.15 -11.82 27.24
CA LYS A 241 -7.16 -11.36 26.27
C LYS A 241 -6.65 -10.10 25.57
N GLY A 242 -6.82 -10.01 24.26
CA GLY A 242 -6.34 -8.89 23.45
C GLY A 242 -4.85 -8.93 23.08
N ILE A 243 -4.07 -9.90 23.59
CA ILE A 243 -2.63 -10.03 23.28
C ILE A 243 -2.43 -11.23 22.37
N GLY A 244 -1.90 -10.97 21.16
CA GLY A 244 -1.64 -12.00 20.17
C GLY A 244 -0.67 -13.08 20.67
N ARG A 245 -0.86 -14.34 20.23
CA ARG A 245 0.01 -15.47 20.62
C ARG A 245 1.47 -15.24 20.24
N ASN A 246 1.70 -14.53 19.14
CA ASN A 246 3.01 -14.20 18.61
C ASN A 246 3.43 -12.78 18.96
N ALA A 247 2.82 -12.11 19.95
CA ALA A 247 3.29 -10.80 20.39
C ALA A 247 4.78 -10.86 20.77
N VAL A 248 5.53 -9.83 20.40
CA VAL A 248 6.97 -9.74 20.71
C VAL A 248 7.22 -9.94 22.20
N SER A 249 8.37 -10.55 22.51
CA SER A 249 8.85 -10.61 23.88
C SER A 249 8.92 -9.21 24.50
N GLN A 250 8.45 -9.11 25.75
CA GLN A 250 8.33 -7.84 26.47
C GLN A 250 7.43 -6.78 25.82
N PHE A 251 6.44 -7.15 24.99
CA PHE A 251 5.47 -6.19 24.42
C PHE A 251 4.98 -5.18 25.49
N MET A 252 4.82 -3.93 25.08
CA MET A 252 4.56 -2.80 25.99
C MET A 252 5.56 -2.77 27.16
N PRO A 253 6.86 -2.54 26.90
CA PRO A 253 7.88 -2.43 27.96
C PRO A 253 7.61 -1.21 28.84
N PRO A 254 8.21 -1.08 30.04
CA PRO A 254 8.02 0.11 30.87
C PRO A 254 8.32 1.41 30.13
N HIS A 255 7.33 2.29 30.08
CA HIS A 255 7.41 3.58 29.40
C HIS A 255 6.46 4.61 30.04
N VAL A 256 6.65 5.88 29.69
CA VAL A 256 5.73 6.98 30.02
C VAL A 256 5.57 7.88 28.79
N VAL A 257 4.32 8.07 28.34
CA VAL A 257 4.00 9.10 27.34
C VAL A 257 3.57 10.38 28.04
N VAL A 258 4.32 11.45 27.84
CA VAL A 258 3.99 12.77 28.35
C VAL A 258 3.17 13.50 27.30
N THR A 259 1.91 13.81 27.65
CA THR A 259 1.01 14.60 26.79
C THR A 259 0.55 15.86 27.52
N ALA A 260 0.38 16.95 26.76
CA ALA A 260 -0.33 18.13 27.25
C ALA A 260 -1.80 17.80 27.52
N LEU A 261 -2.54 18.63 28.27
CA LEU A 261 -3.95 18.37 28.60
C LEU A 261 -4.85 18.23 27.35
N ASN A 262 -4.49 18.86 26.23
CA ASN A 262 -5.21 18.75 24.95
C ASN A 262 -4.87 17.49 24.13
N GLY A 263 -4.01 16.63 24.67
CA GLY A 263 -3.58 15.36 24.05
C GLY A 263 -2.35 15.45 23.15
N ASP A 264 -1.80 16.65 22.88
CA ASP A 264 -0.56 16.77 22.11
C ASP A 264 0.58 16.07 22.85
N ILE A 265 1.41 15.33 22.10
CA ILE A 265 2.50 14.54 22.66
C ILE A 265 3.75 15.41 22.76
N ASP A 266 4.31 15.50 23.97
CA ASP A 266 5.56 16.23 24.23
C ASP A 266 6.77 15.31 24.11
N ARG A 267 6.70 14.12 24.71
CA ARG A 267 7.75 13.09 24.62
C ARG A 267 7.26 11.69 24.98
N LEU A 268 7.94 10.70 24.42
CA LEU A 268 7.90 9.31 24.84
C LEU A 268 9.16 9.02 25.67
N ILE A 269 9.01 8.36 26.81
CA ILE A 269 10.12 8.04 27.71
C ILE A 269 10.17 6.52 27.88
N SER A 270 11.32 5.93 27.60
CA SER A 270 11.62 4.51 27.80
C SER A 270 12.85 4.33 28.68
N GLU A 271 13.20 3.08 28.98
CA GLU A 271 14.48 2.75 29.64
C GLU A 271 15.70 3.11 28.77
N GLY A 272 15.54 3.14 27.44
CA GLY A 272 16.59 3.55 26.50
C GLY A 272 16.81 5.07 26.43
N GLY A 273 15.87 5.87 26.96
CA GLY A 273 15.98 7.32 27.06
C GLY A 273 14.69 8.04 26.66
N GLU A 274 14.84 9.32 26.34
CA GLU A 274 13.73 10.16 25.88
C GLU A 274 13.71 10.23 24.36
N LEU A 275 12.51 10.17 23.79
CA LEU A 275 12.20 10.45 22.40
C LEU A 275 11.28 11.67 22.31
N ILE A 276 11.77 12.74 21.71
CA ILE A 276 11.01 13.98 21.49
C ILE A 276 10.48 13.93 20.05
N PRO A 277 9.15 14.03 19.84
CA PRO A 277 8.56 14.05 18.50
C PRO A 277 9.15 15.15 17.62
N PRO A 278 9.10 14.99 16.29
CA PRO A 278 9.60 16.01 15.37
C PRO A 278 8.86 17.34 15.56
N HIS A 279 9.60 18.46 15.53
CA HIS A 279 9.04 19.81 15.60
C HIS A 279 8.52 20.31 14.25
N ASP A 280 9.17 19.90 13.16
CA ASP A 280 8.82 20.23 11.79
C ASP A 280 9.32 19.14 10.82
N GLY A 281 9.03 19.34 9.53
CA GLY A 281 9.46 18.45 8.45
C GLY A 281 10.84 18.75 7.86
N SER A 282 11.69 19.51 8.54
CA SER A 282 13.04 19.78 8.01
C SER A 282 13.89 18.52 8.04
N SER A 283 14.80 18.38 7.07
CA SER A 283 15.70 17.20 7.02
C SER A 283 16.58 17.06 8.26
N ALA A 284 16.95 18.18 8.89
CA ALA A 284 17.73 18.18 10.13
C ALA A 284 16.91 17.61 11.30
N GLU A 285 15.64 17.95 11.37
CA GLU A 285 14.73 17.46 12.39
C GLU A 285 14.37 15.99 12.18
N ALA A 286 14.18 15.58 10.93
CA ALA A 286 14.01 14.17 10.57
C ALA A 286 15.21 13.33 11.00
N GLU A 287 16.44 13.75 10.69
CA GLU A 287 17.65 13.03 11.10
C GLU A 287 17.81 12.99 12.62
N ARG A 288 17.52 14.11 13.32
CA ARG A 288 17.51 14.16 14.78
C ARG A 288 16.57 13.11 15.36
N PHE A 289 15.33 13.06 14.87
CA PHE A 289 14.32 12.12 15.34
C PHE A 289 14.77 10.67 15.11
N LEU A 290 15.23 10.33 13.90
CA LEU A 290 15.67 8.98 13.56
C LEU A 290 16.84 8.51 14.45
N ILE A 291 17.84 9.37 14.70
CA ILE A 291 18.96 9.05 15.61
C ILE A 291 18.48 8.88 17.05
N GLN A 292 17.59 9.76 17.51
CA GLN A 292 17.04 9.68 18.87
C GLN A 292 16.21 8.41 19.07
N SER A 293 15.35 8.06 18.10
CA SER A 293 14.56 6.84 18.10
C SER A 293 15.44 5.60 18.13
N ALA A 294 16.47 5.54 17.28
CA ALA A 294 17.38 4.40 17.22
C ALA A 294 18.08 4.14 18.57
N LYS A 295 18.37 5.21 19.33
CA LYS A 295 18.96 5.12 20.67
C LYS A 295 17.93 4.80 21.77
N ALA A 296 16.79 5.48 21.78
CA ALA A 296 15.80 5.37 22.84
C ALA A 296 14.98 4.07 22.77
N LEU A 297 14.91 3.44 21.60
CA LEU A 297 14.01 2.30 21.34
C LEU A 297 14.80 1.07 20.85
N PRO A 298 15.56 0.37 21.72
CA PRO A 298 16.61 -0.55 21.29
C PRO A 298 16.16 -1.88 20.66
N ASP A 299 14.91 -2.29 20.87
CA ASP A 299 14.36 -3.57 20.41
C ASP A 299 12.95 -3.42 19.80
N ALA A 300 12.40 -4.52 19.29
CA ALA A 300 11.10 -4.53 18.62
C ALA A 300 9.98 -3.99 19.51
N ALA A 301 9.94 -4.38 20.79
CA ALA A 301 8.89 -3.96 21.73
C ALA A 301 8.96 -2.48 22.05
N HIS A 302 10.17 -1.90 22.10
CA HIS A 302 10.34 -0.46 22.25
C HIS A 302 10.06 0.30 20.96
N LEU A 303 10.49 -0.22 19.80
CA LEU A 303 10.21 0.42 18.52
C LEU A 303 8.72 0.55 18.28
N ASP A 304 7.94 -0.48 18.63
CA ASP A 304 6.48 -0.49 18.49
C ASP A 304 5.76 0.67 19.22
N LEU A 305 6.40 1.26 20.25
CA LEU A 305 5.88 2.45 20.92
C LEU A 305 5.72 3.66 19.99
N VAL A 306 6.43 3.69 18.84
CA VAL A 306 6.20 4.69 17.79
C VAL A 306 4.84 4.48 17.15
N GLY A 307 4.50 3.25 16.75
CA GLY A 307 3.20 2.90 16.18
C GLY A 307 2.05 3.09 17.17
N GLU A 308 2.27 2.74 18.45
CA GLU A 308 1.27 2.84 19.50
C GLU A 308 0.91 4.29 19.88
N TYR A 309 1.89 5.19 19.86
CA TYR A 309 1.73 6.53 20.43
C TYR A 309 2.09 7.68 19.51
N LEU A 310 3.14 7.55 18.69
CA LEU A 310 3.66 8.65 17.88
C LEU A 310 3.21 8.60 16.43
N PHE A 311 2.36 7.65 16.06
CA PHE A 311 1.82 7.47 14.73
C PHE A 311 0.31 7.38 14.79
N THR A 312 -0.38 7.85 13.76
CA THR A 312 -1.79 7.55 13.54
C THR A 312 -2.01 7.03 12.14
N TYR A 313 -2.71 5.91 12.06
CA TYR A 313 -3.13 5.37 10.78
C TYR A 313 -4.11 6.35 10.13
N VAL A 314 -3.85 6.68 8.86
CA VAL A 314 -4.78 7.35 7.96
C VAL A 314 -4.64 6.71 6.59
N TYR A 315 -5.73 6.68 5.83
CA TYR A 315 -5.65 6.26 4.44
C TYR A 315 -4.86 7.28 3.61
N ASP A 316 -4.19 6.77 2.57
CA ASP A 316 -3.41 7.57 1.64
C ASP A 316 -4.20 8.70 1.00
N SER A 317 -3.50 9.78 0.68
CA SER A 317 -4.08 10.86 -0.09
C SER A 317 -4.67 10.31 -1.40
N PRO A 318 -5.91 10.67 -1.77
CA PRO A 318 -6.46 10.28 -3.06
C PRO A 318 -5.92 11.12 -4.23
N ASP A 319 -5.18 12.19 -3.93
CA ASP A 319 -4.58 13.08 -4.93
C ASP A 319 -3.04 13.02 -4.80
N SER A 320 -2.39 12.40 -5.78
CA SER A 320 -0.95 12.19 -5.84
C SER A 320 -0.13 13.48 -5.90
N ARG A 321 -0.76 14.61 -6.23
CA ARG A 321 -0.16 15.95 -6.22
C ARG A 321 -0.04 16.52 -4.81
N HIS A 322 -0.86 16.01 -3.88
CA HIS A 322 -0.95 16.48 -2.50
C HIS A 322 -0.78 15.31 -1.52
N PRO A 323 0.44 14.74 -1.36
CA PRO A 323 0.67 13.49 -0.62
C PRO A 323 0.33 13.54 0.87
N PHE A 324 0.06 14.73 1.43
CA PHE A 324 -0.26 14.92 2.85
C PHE A 324 -1.75 15.12 3.14
N LEU A 325 -2.63 14.97 2.15
CA LEU A 325 -4.07 14.86 2.42
C LEU A 325 -4.35 13.60 3.24
N ILE A 326 -5.51 13.59 3.88
CA ILE A 326 -5.93 12.52 4.77
C ILE A 326 -7.08 11.81 4.08
N GLY A 327 -6.82 10.64 3.52
CA GLY A 327 -7.83 9.81 2.86
C GLY A 327 -8.86 9.25 3.84
N ASN A 328 -9.86 8.59 3.28
CA ASN A 328 -10.83 7.80 4.04
C ASN A 328 -11.07 6.45 3.37
N LYS A 329 -11.88 5.57 3.98
CA LYS A 329 -12.13 4.21 3.47
C LYS A 329 -12.64 4.17 2.02
N ARG A 330 -13.39 5.20 1.60
CA ARG A 330 -13.99 5.36 0.28
C ARG A 330 -13.12 6.17 -0.68
N ASP A 331 -12.56 7.28 -0.23
CA ASP A 331 -11.77 8.19 -1.05
C ASP A 331 -10.30 8.13 -0.57
N LYS A 332 -9.51 7.25 -1.18
CA LYS A 332 -8.08 7.02 -0.88
C LYS A 332 -7.27 6.76 -2.14
N GLY A 333 -5.97 7.02 -2.07
CA GLY A 333 -5.02 6.68 -3.12
C GLY A 333 -4.15 5.48 -2.74
N ASP A 334 -3.00 5.39 -3.40
CA ASP A 334 -1.89 4.49 -3.09
C ASP A 334 -0.63 5.35 -3.20
N ILE A 335 -0.22 5.99 -2.10
CA ILE A 335 0.90 6.92 -2.05
C ILE A 335 1.72 6.64 -0.81
N HIS A 336 2.95 6.20 -1.02
CA HIS A 336 3.87 5.88 0.06
C HIS A 336 4.77 7.07 0.32
N GLN A 337 4.66 7.64 1.51
CA GLN A 337 5.54 8.66 2.03
C GLN A 337 6.90 8.05 2.37
N THR A 338 7.97 8.81 2.13
CA THR A 338 9.29 8.49 2.67
C THR A 338 9.30 8.70 4.19
N SER A 339 10.25 8.10 4.94
CA SER A 339 10.35 8.36 6.39
C SER A 339 10.42 9.86 6.71
N ALA A 340 11.09 10.65 5.87
CA ALA A 340 11.19 12.10 6.03
C ALA A 340 9.84 12.80 5.80
N GLN A 341 9.05 12.33 4.83
CA GLN A 341 7.70 12.84 4.59
C GLN A 341 6.75 12.44 5.73
N THR A 342 6.79 11.19 6.21
CA THR A 342 6.02 10.73 7.38
C THR A 342 6.33 11.58 8.62
N ILE A 343 7.61 11.87 8.86
CA ILE A 343 8.06 12.79 9.92
C ILE A 343 7.54 14.21 9.67
N SER A 344 7.55 14.68 8.42
CA SER A 344 7.02 15.99 8.04
C SER A 344 5.51 16.12 8.22
N ALA A 345 4.80 14.99 8.22
CA ALA A 345 3.37 14.91 8.51
C ALA A 345 3.05 14.96 10.02
N VAL A 346 4.03 15.27 10.87
CA VAL A 346 3.81 15.45 12.32
C VAL A 346 2.79 16.55 12.62
N THR A 347 1.90 16.27 13.57
CA THR A 347 0.87 17.18 14.06
C THR A 347 0.65 16.92 15.54
N GLY A 348 0.92 17.91 16.40
CA GLY A 348 0.78 17.76 17.85
C GLY A 348 1.54 16.55 18.42
N GLY A 349 2.76 16.31 17.90
CA GLY A 349 3.63 15.20 18.32
C GLY A 349 3.27 13.81 17.75
N MET A 350 2.28 13.71 16.86
CA MET A 350 1.95 12.46 16.15
C MET A 350 2.21 12.60 14.66
N MET A 351 2.96 11.66 14.10
CA MET A 351 3.07 11.44 12.66
C MET A 351 1.79 10.76 12.16
N ARG A 352 1.55 10.82 10.85
CA ARG A 352 0.40 10.17 10.22
C ARG A 352 0.80 9.56 8.90
N GLY A 353 0.19 8.44 8.56
CA GLY A 353 0.41 7.71 7.33
C GLY A 353 -0.33 6.39 7.36
N ASP A 354 -0.07 5.54 6.38
CA ASP A 354 -0.62 4.20 6.28
C ASP A 354 0.38 3.12 6.75
N CYS A 355 0.20 1.87 6.32
CA CYS A 355 1.11 0.77 6.64
C CYS A 355 2.48 0.88 5.96
N ASP A 356 2.54 1.37 4.72
CA ASP A 356 3.80 1.55 4.00
C ASP A 356 4.67 2.61 4.66
N ASP A 357 4.05 3.71 5.09
CA ASP A 357 4.71 4.84 5.75
C ASP A 357 5.35 4.44 7.08
N LEU A 358 4.60 3.73 7.93
CA LEU A 358 5.09 3.26 9.23
C LEU A 358 6.19 2.21 9.05
N ALA A 359 6.03 1.30 8.09
CA ALA A 359 7.05 0.31 7.77
C ALA A 359 8.36 0.99 7.30
N GLU A 360 8.29 2.05 6.48
CA GLU A 360 9.46 2.84 6.08
C GLU A 360 10.15 3.50 7.27
N LEU A 361 9.36 4.11 8.15
CA LEU A 361 9.88 4.76 9.34
C LEU A 361 10.60 3.76 10.25
N TYR A 362 10.00 2.58 10.48
CA TYR A 362 10.63 1.52 11.25
C TYR A 362 11.92 1.02 10.61
N GLN A 363 11.93 0.81 9.29
CA GLN A 363 13.14 0.41 8.57
C GLN A 363 14.26 1.44 8.78
N ALA A 364 13.98 2.73 8.58
CA ALA A 364 14.99 3.78 8.73
C ALA A 364 15.57 3.89 10.16
N ILE A 365 14.75 3.62 11.19
CA ILE A 365 15.21 3.58 12.58
C ILE A 365 16.05 2.31 12.83
N ALA A 366 15.58 1.15 12.40
CA ALA A 366 16.22 -0.14 12.64
C ALA A 366 17.56 -0.29 11.90
N GLU A 367 17.70 0.26 10.69
CA GLU A 367 18.99 0.32 9.98
C GLU A 367 20.04 1.15 10.73
N ARG A 368 19.62 2.25 11.38
CA ARG A 368 20.51 3.04 12.26
C ARG A 368 20.92 2.29 13.52
N GLN A 369 20.19 1.24 13.90
CA GLN A 369 20.59 0.30 14.95
C GLN A 369 21.53 -0.81 14.44
N GLY A 370 21.86 -0.81 13.14
CA GLY A 370 22.70 -1.83 12.51
C GLY A 370 21.97 -3.13 12.17
N ARG A 371 20.64 -3.12 12.12
CA ARG A 371 19.84 -4.30 11.74
C ARG A 371 19.74 -4.42 10.23
N THR A 372 19.67 -5.66 9.73
CA THR A 372 19.39 -5.93 8.31
C THR A 372 17.88 -6.05 8.12
N THR A 373 17.24 -4.91 7.91
CA THR A 373 15.77 -4.81 7.85
C THR A 373 15.27 -4.64 6.43
N GLN A 374 14.07 -5.14 6.17
CA GLN A 374 13.39 -5.03 4.88
C GLN A 374 11.94 -4.61 5.11
N VAL A 375 11.37 -3.85 4.18
CA VAL A 375 9.91 -3.73 4.11
C VAL A 375 9.37 -4.90 3.29
N ILE A 376 8.60 -5.75 3.95
CA ILE A 376 7.95 -6.90 3.33
C ILE A 376 6.58 -6.48 2.80
N SER A 377 6.24 -7.01 1.63
CA SER A 377 4.90 -6.85 1.06
C SER A 377 4.06 -8.05 1.45
N LEU A 378 2.90 -7.78 2.05
CA LEU A 378 1.91 -8.74 2.49
C LEU A 378 0.58 -8.45 1.78
N PRO A 379 -0.39 -9.37 1.76
CA PRO A 379 -1.67 -9.11 1.12
C PRO A 379 -2.37 -7.88 1.72
N ALA A 380 -2.55 -6.84 0.88
CA ALA A 380 -3.10 -5.53 1.26
C ALA A 380 -2.42 -4.85 2.46
N HIS A 381 -1.14 -5.16 2.71
CA HIS A 381 -0.41 -4.66 3.88
C HIS A 381 1.10 -4.60 3.66
N ALA A 382 1.78 -3.69 4.35
CA ALA A 382 3.24 -3.58 4.37
C ALA A 382 3.75 -3.54 5.82
N ALA A 383 4.89 -4.18 6.06
CA ALA A 383 5.48 -4.24 7.40
C ALA A 383 7.01 -4.19 7.34
N CYS A 384 7.64 -3.66 8.40
CA CYS A 384 9.07 -3.74 8.58
C CYS A 384 9.42 -5.10 9.22
N CYS A 385 10.38 -5.80 8.62
CA CYS A 385 10.79 -7.14 9.03
C CYS A 385 12.31 -7.24 9.14
N TRP A 386 12.80 -7.97 10.14
CA TRP A 386 14.20 -8.42 10.20
C TRP A 386 14.32 -9.73 10.96
N ALA A 387 15.47 -10.38 10.83
CA ALA A 387 15.77 -11.61 11.54
C ALA A 387 17.07 -11.52 12.35
N ASP A 388 17.01 -11.96 13.61
CA ASP A 388 18.19 -12.10 14.47
C ASP A 388 18.34 -13.56 14.89
N LYS A 389 19.57 -14.07 14.91
CA LYS A 389 19.88 -15.33 15.59
C LYS A 389 20.18 -15.05 17.05
N LYS A 390 19.38 -15.61 17.97
CA LYS A 390 19.52 -15.37 19.41
C LYS A 390 20.44 -16.39 20.09
N ASP A 391 20.74 -16.17 21.36
CA ASP A 391 21.65 -17.00 22.17
C ASP A 391 21.13 -18.44 22.37
N ASP A 392 19.82 -18.67 22.19
CA ASP A 392 19.21 -20.00 22.20
C ASP A 392 19.50 -20.80 20.91
N GLY A 393 20.17 -20.20 19.93
CA GLY A 393 20.54 -20.79 18.66
C GLY A 393 19.42 -20.76 17.61
N ALA A 394 18.22 -20.28 17.96
CA ALA A 394 17.10 -20.13 17.05
C ALA A 394 17.17 -18.79 16.29
N TRP A 395 16.53 -18.77 15.13
CA TRP A 395 16.25 -17.55 14.39
C TRP A 395 14.95 -16.95 14.89
N HIS A 396 14.94 -15.64 15.10
CA HIS A 396 13.80 -14.85 15.51
C HIS A 396 13.52 -13.81 14.43
N VAL A 397 12.34 -13.90 13.82
CA VAL A 397 11.82 -12.97 12.82
C VAL A 397 10.87 -12.02 13.54
N PHE A 398 11.17 -10.72 13.46
CA PHE A 398 10.37 -9.66 14.04
C PHE A 398 9.62 -8.92 12.94
N ILE A 399 8.35 -8.60 13.19
CA ILE A 399 7.52 -7.80 12.28
C ILE A 399 6.93 -6.63 13.06
N LEU A 400 7.21 -5.42 12.58
CA LEU A 400 6.61 -4.17 13.02
C LEU A 400 5.67 -3.64 11.93
N GLN A 401 4.45 -3.28 12.31
CA GLN A 401 3.34 -3.04 11.39
C GLN A 401 2.36 -2.01 11.95
N THR A 402 1.30 -1.66 11.21
CA THR A 402 0.15 -0.90 11.74
C THR A 402 -0.78 -1.82 12.53
N GLY A 403 -0.22 -2.42 13.58
CA GLY A 403 -0.84 -3.41 14.45
C GLY A 403 0.20 -3.91 15.47
N PRO A 404 -0.18 -4.82 16.38
CA PRO A 404 0.74 -5.41 17.35
C PRO A 404 2.05 -5.88 16.72
N ALA A 405 3.19 -5.51 17.31
CA ALA A 405 4.46 -6.12 16.94
C ALA A 405 4.45 -7.64 17.23
N VAL A 406 4.94 -8.43 16.28
CA VAL A 406 4.96 -9.90 16.38
C VAL A 406 6.35 -10.50 16.18
N GLU A 407 6.56 -11.67 16.78
CA GLU A 407 7.81 -12.43 16.81
C GLU A 407 7.55 -13.90 16.48
N PHE A 408 8.34 -14.44 15.55
CA PHE A 408 8.29 -15.84 15.14
C PHE A 408 9.67 -16.46 15.28
N SER A 409 9.75 -17.64 15.91
CA SER A 409 11.02 -18.34 16.07
C SER A 409 11.03 -19.76 15.52
N ASP A 410 12.21 -20.15 15.00
CA ASP A 410 12.49 -21.50 14.54
C ASP A 410 14.02 -21.74 14.46
N PRO A 411 14.53 -22.97 14.63
CA PRO A 411 15.93 -23.30 14.32
C PRO A 411 16.34 -22.98 12.87
N SER A 412 15.39 -22.96 11.93
CA SER A 412 15.60 -22.66 10.51
C SER A 412 15.01 -21.30 10.13
N LEU A 413 15.82 -20.37 9.61
CA LEU A 413 15.34 -19.05 9.20
C LEU A 413 14.22 -19.11 8.14
N PRO A 414 14.33 -19.91 7.06
CA PRO A 414 13.22 -20.09 6.12
C PRO A 414 11.90 -20.50 6.78
N VAL A 415 11.94 -21.35 7.81
CA VAL A 415 10.73 -21.82 8.51
C VAL A 415 10.17 -20.74 9.44
N ALA A 416 11.04 -19.95 10.08
CA ALA A 416 10.60 -18.78 10.85
C ALA A 416 9.93 -17.73 9.93
N LEU A 417 10.50 -17.49 8.75
CA LEU A 417 9.92 -16.61 7.73
C LEU A 417 8.60 -17.15 7.17
N GLU A 418 8.50 -18.47 6.94
CA GLU A 418 7.24 -19.08 6.50
C GLU A 418 6.11 -18.83 7.51
N LYS A 419 6.38 -19.02 8.82
CA LYS A 419 5.41 -18.71 9.88
C LYS A 419 5.01 -17.24 9.91
N ALA A 420 5.97 -16.35 9.66
CA ALA A 420 5.76 -14.91 9.59
C ALA A 420 4.81 -14.53 8.45
N TYR A 421 5.14 -14.90 7.21
CA TYR A 421 4.32 -14.59 6.02
C TYR A 421 2.93 -15.23 6.10
N LYS A 422 2.83 -16.51 6.48
CA LYS A 422 1.54 -17.23 6.59
C LYS A 422 0.67 -16.77 7.76
N SER A 423 1.17 -15.90 8.64
CA SER A 423 0.35 -15.32 9.71
C SER A 423 -0.64 -14.26 9.21
N PHE A 424 -0.42 -13.71 8.01
CA PHE A 424 -1.28 -12.71 7.37
C PHE A 424 -2.28 -13.32 6.39
N ASP A 425 -1.84 -14.29 5.59
CA ASP A 425 -2.70 -15.09 4.72
C ASP A 425 -2.16 -16.53 4.70
N ASP A 426 -2.85 -17.45 5.38
CA ASP A 426 -2.44 -18.86 5.44
C ASP A 426 -2.57 -19.57 4.09
N SER A 427 -3.25 -18.94 3.13
CA SER A 427 -3.48 -19.44 1.78
C SER A 427 -2.41 -19.03 0.78
N GLU A 428 -1.56 -18.06 1.13
CA GLU A 428 -0.49 -17.62 0.24
C GLU A 428 0.62 -18.70 0.16
N THR A 429 1.08 -18.97 -1.06
CA THR A 429 2.17 -19.92 -1.27
C THR A 429 3.49 -19.26 -0.88
N PHE A 430 4.20 -19.87 0.07
CA PHE A 430 5.48 -19.38 0.54
C PHE A 430 6.63 -19.97 -0.31
N ASP A 431 7.33 -19.12 -1.03
CA ASP A 431 8.59 -19.45 -1.71
C ASP A 431 9.75 -18.77 -0.95
N PRO A 432 10.61 -19.53 -0.22
CA PRO A 432 11.74 -18.95 0.49
C PRO A 432 12.74 -18.25 -0.45
N ASN A 433 12.73 -18.54 -1.75
CA ASN A 433 13.63 -17.94 -2.73
C ASN A 433 13.02 -16.72 -3.46
N GLY A 434 11.76 -16.40 -3.19
CA GLY A 434 11.01 -15.33 -3.85
C GLY A 434 10.11 -14.59 -2.88
N LEU A 435 10.66 -14.13 -1.76
CA LEU A 435 9.94 -13.37 -0.74
C LEU A 435 9.56 -11.99 -1.27
N SER A 436 8.29 -11.62 -1.12
CA SER A 436 7.75 -10.33 -1.54
C SER A 436 8.24 -9.20 -0.62
N LEU A 437 8.82 -8.16 -1.24
CA LEU A 437 9.38 -6.96 -0.61
C LEU A 437 8.91 -5.71 -1.33
N SER A 438 8.96 -4.57 -0.64
CA SER A 438 8.70 -3.26 -1.22
C SER A 438 9.97 -2.40 -1.15
N LEU A 439 10.52 -2.00 -2.30
CA LEU A 439 11.74 -1.18 -2.39
C LEU A 439 11.47 0.13 -3.13
N ARG A 440 12.24 1.17 -2.78
CA ARG A 440 12.21 2.50 -3.42
C ARG A 440 13.61 2.86 -3.92
N PHE A 441 13.74 3.27 -5.19
CA PHE A 441 15.04 3.59 -5.79
C PHE A 441 15.16 5.01 -6.35
N SER A 442 14.04 5.72 -6.47
CA SER A 442 13.97 7.10 -6.94
C SER A 442 12.95 7.90 -6.13
N ASP A 443 12.56 9.07 -6.61
CA ASP A 443 11.51 9.94 -6.08
C ASP A 443 10.09 9.46 -6.44
N GLU A 444 9.94 8.15 -6.64
CA GLU A 444 8.65 7.53 -6.89
C GLU A 444 7.72 7.66 -5.67
N ASN A 445 6.45 7.93 -5.95
CA ASN A 445 5.41 8.14 -4.95
C ASN A 445 4.85 6.82 -4.39
N THR A 446 5.21 5.68 -4.97
CA THR A 446 4.92 4.33 -4.47
C THR A 446 6.16 3.45 -4.60
N ARG A 447 6.24 2.45 -3.73
CA ARG A 447 7.30 1.43 -3.77
C ARG A 447 6.99 0.41 -4.84
N SER A 448 8.06 -0.13 -5.41
CA SER A 448 7.97 -1.29 -6.30
C SER A 448 8.00 -2.57 -5.49
N HIS A 449 7.16 -3.54 -5.86
CA HIS A 449 7.22 -4.89 -5.31
C HIS A 449 8.31 -5.69 -6.01
N TRP A 450 9.13 -6.39 -5.22
CA TRP A 450 10.22 -7.24 -5.69
C TRP A 450 10.17 -8.59 -5.00
N ARG A 451 10.75 -9.62 -5.61
CA ARG A 451 10.87 -10.96 -5.02
C ARG A 451 12.33 -11.32 -4.84
N LEU A 452 12.77 -11.54 -3.60
CA LEU A 452 14.17 -11.88 -3.30
C LEU A 452 14.27 -13.08 -2.35
N SER A 453 15.41 -13.77 -2.41
CA SER A 453 15.69 -14.91 -1.51
C SER A 453 15.74 -14.51 -0.04
N TRP A 454 15.29 -15.39 0.86
CA TRP A 454 15.39 -15.29 2.32
C TRP A 454 16.78 -14.91 2.83
N ARG A 455 17.82 -15.23 2.06
CA ARG A 455 19.21 -14.92 2.38
C ARG A 455 19.48 -13.43 2.60
N ILE A 456 18.64 -12.53 2.08
CA ILE A 456 18.75 -11.09 2.35
C ILE A 456 18.58 -10.76 3.85
N PHE A 457 17.88 -11.60 4.61
CA PHE A 457 17.72 -11.44 6.07
C PHE A 457 18.92 -12.00 6.85
N GLU A 458 19.67 -12.93 6.27
CA GLU A 458 20.83 -13.57 6.92
C GLU A 458 22.16 -12.89 6.58
N LYS A 459 22.34 -12.44 5.33
CA LYS A 459 23.64 -12.09 4.76
C LYS A 459 23.64 -10.64 4.25
N PRO A 460 24.15 -9.66 5.03
CA PRO A 460 24.12 -8.24 4.67
C PRO A 460 24.76 -7.91 3.31
N GLU A 461 25.89 -8.53 2.98
CA GLU A 461 26.55 -8.31 1.67
C GLU A 461 25.73 -8.86 0.50
N TYR A 462 25.07 -10.01 0.69
CA TYR A 462 24.17 -10.55 -0.32
C TYR A 462 22.94 -9.64 -0.50
N ALA A 463 22.35 -9.17 0.60
CA ALA A 463 21.25 -8.20 0.56
C ALA A 463 21.64 -6.94 -0.20
N ARG A 464 22.81 -6.37 0.08
CA ARG A 464 23.35 -5.20 -0.62
C ARG A 464 23.49 -5.42 -2.12
N VAL A 465 24.04 -6.56 -2.55
CA VAL A 465 24.20 -6.87 -3.98
C VAL A 465 22.83 -7.07 -4.65
N MET A 466 21.91 -7.82 -4.04
CA MET A 466 20.61 -8.08 -4.63
C MET A 466 19.73 -6.83 -4.72
N ILE A 467 19.75 -5.95 -3.70
CA ILE A 467 19.07 -4.65 -3.74
C ILE A 467 19.66 -3.77 -4.85
N ASP A 468 20.98 -3.81 -5.05
CA ASP A 468 21.65 -3.08 -6.14
C ASP A 468 21.35 -3.67 -7.53
N VAL A 469 21.02 -4.97 -7.63
CA VAL A 469 20.48 -5.59 -8.86
C VAL A 469 19.03 -5.15 -9.10
N GLN A 470 18.19 -5.09 -8.06
CA GLN A 470 16.82 -4.56 -8.18
C GLN A 470 16.82 -3.07 -8.57
N LYS A 471 17.83 -2.32 -8.15
CA LYS A 471 18.06 -0.96 -8.65
C LYS A 471 18.36 -0.96 -10.15
N ASP A 472 19.21 -1.87 -10.65
CA ASP A 472 19.44 -1.98 -12.10
C ASP A 472 18.16 -2.38 -12.85
N TRP A 473 17.31 -3.23 -12.28
CA TRP A 473 15.98 -3.51 -12.82
C TRP A 473 15.12 -2.25 -12.90
N HIS A 474 15.13 -1.42 -11.87
CA HIS A 474 14.35 -0.18 -11.79
C HIS A 474 14.76 0.87 -12.83
N PHE A 475 16.06 1.01 -13.09
CA PHE A 475 16.60 1.90 -14.13
C PHE A 475 16.75 1.22 -15.50
N GLN A 476 16.39 -0.08 -15.59
CA GLN A 476 16.56 -0.93 -16.77
C GLN A 476 18.00 -0.95 -17.34
N THR A 477 18.99 -0.86 -16.45
CA THR A 477 20.41 -1.01 -16.77
C THR A 477 20.82 -2.48 -16.64
N TYR A 478 20.12 -3.34 -17.38
CA TYR A 478 20.19 -4.80 -17.28
C TYR A 478 21.59 -5.36 -17.45
N GLN A 479 22.45 -4.73 -18.26
CA GLN A 479 23.85 -5.13 -18.42
C GLN A 479 24.59 -5.21 -17.09
N ARG A 480 24.37 -4.24 -16.20
CA ARG A 480 25.01 -4.20 -14.88
C ARG A 480 24.46 -5.28 -13.95
N GLY A 481 23.14 -5.47 -13.97
CA GLY A 481 22.48 -6.56 -13.25
C GLY A 481 23.06 -7.91 -13.68
N ILE A 482 23.15 -8.16 -14.99
CA ILE A 482 23.73 -9.37 -15.58
C ILE A 482 25.18 -9.55 -15.11
N ALA A 483 25.99 -8.50 -15.17
CA ALA A 483 27.39 -8.56 -14.75
C ALA A 483 27.55 -8.88 -13.24
N LYS A 484 26.70 -8.30 -12.38
CA LYS A 484 26.69 -8.57 -10.93
C LYS A 484 26.30 -10.03 -10.65
N MET A 485 25.25 -10.53 -11.29
CA MET A 485 24.80 -11.92 -11.10
C MET A 485 25.83 -12.93 -11.63
N LEU A 486 26.41 -12.69 -12.81
CA LEU A 486 27.50 -13.52 -13.33
C LEU A 486 28.70 -13.53 -12.40
N LYS A 487 29.03 -12.39 -11.79
CA LYS A 487 30.12 -12.30 -10.81
C LYS A 487 29.81 -13.12 -9.55
N LEU A 488 28.62 -13.00 -8.97
CA LEU A 488 28.21 -13.80 -7.81
C LEU A 488 28.38 -15.30 -8.07
N ILE A 489 27.90 -15.77 -9.22
CA ILE A 489 28.00 -17.17 -9.65
C ILE A 489 29.47 -17.56 -9.84
N ALA A 490 30.28 -16.72 -10.49
CA ALA A 490 31.70 -16.97 -10.71
C ALA A 490 32.52 -17.01 -9.41
N ASP A 491 32.12 -16.23 -8.40
CA ASP A 491 32.71 -16.23 -7.06
C ASP A 491 32.27 -17.46 -6.22
N GLY A 492 31.44 -18.35 -6.78
CA GLY A 492 31.04 -19.64 -6.21
C GLY A 492 29.64 -19.68 -5.61
N ASP A 493 28.85 -18.62 -5.73
CA ASP A 493 27.48 -18.58 -5.22
C ASP A 493 26.48 -19.18 -6.24
N THR A 494 26.34 -20.50 -6.22
CA THR A 494 25.52 -21.27 -7.16
C THR A 494 24.09 -21.53 -6.67
N ASP A 495 23.55 -20.60 -5.88
CA ASP A 495 22.16 -20.66 -5.40
C ASP A 495 21.16 -20.56 -6.56
N ASN A 496 20.03 -21.27 -6.48
CA ASN A 496 19.03 -21.29 -7.56
C ASN A 496 18.45 -19.89 -7.79
N ALA A 497 18.27 -19.08 -6.74
CA ALA A 497 17.75 -17.71 -6.87
C ALA A 497 18.64 -16.85 -7.77
N ASN A 498 19.97 -17.03 -7.72
CA ASN A 498 20.90 -16.28 -8.56
C ASN A 498 20.73 -16.61 -10.04
N TYR A 499 20.46 -17.87 -10.38
CA TYR A 499 20.23 -18.31 -11.74
C TYR A 499 18.86 -17.86 -12.27
N ARG A 500 17.83 -17.89 -11.43
CA ARG A 500 16.48 -17.39 -11.77
C ARG A 500 16.49 -15.88 -12.03
N GLU A 501 17.16 -15.10 -11.17
CA GLU A 501 17.35 -13.66 -11.36
C GLU A 501 18.04 -13.35 -12.71
N LEU A 502 19.12 -14.08 -12.99
CA LEU A 502 19.87 -13.94 -14.23
C LEU A 502 19.05 -14.34 -15.47
N SER A 503 18.22 -15.38 -15.34
CA SER A 503 17.26 -15.78 -16.38
C SER A 503 16.32 -14.61 -16.72
N GLY A 504 15.69 -14.01 -15.71
CA GLY A 504 14.81 -12.85 -15.89
C GLY A 504 15.51 -11.68 -16.60
N LEU A 505 16.72 -11.32 -16.18
CA LEU A 505 17.49 -10.25 -16.82
C LEU A 505 17.76 -10.52 -18.31
N TYR A 506 18.01 -11.78 -18.69
CA TYR A 506 18.17 -12.16 -20.09
C TYR A 506 16.84 -12.15 -20.87
N THR A 507 15.72 -12.52 -20.26
CA THR A 507 14.39 -12.41 -20.88
C THR A 507 14.09 -10.97 -21.29
N TYR A 508 14.37 -10.00 -20.41
CA TYR A 508 14.10 -8.58 -20.65
C TYR A 508 15.06 -7.91 -21.64
N THR A 509 16.12 -8.62 -22.06
CA THR A 509 17.04 -8.17 -23.12
C THR A 509 16.86 -8.98 -24.41
N GLY A 510 15.84 -9.87 -24.46
CA GLY A 510 15.50 -10.68 -25.63
C GLY A 510 16.49 -11.82 -25.91
N GLN A 511 17.37 -12.14 -24.97
CA GLN A 511 18.36 -13.22 -25.09
C GLN A 511 17.80 -14.54 -24.55
N TYR A 512 16.70 -15.00 -25.15
CA TYR A 512 15.87 -16.08 -24.62
C TYR A 512 16.59 -17.43 -24.47
N ASP A 513 17.54 -17.75 -25.34
CA ASP A 513 18.38 -18.96 -25.19
C ASP A 513 19.19 -18.94 -23.88
N LEU A 514 19.72 -17.77 -23.50
CA LEU A 514 20.45 -17.59 -22.24
C LEU A 514 19.49 -17.64 -21.06
N ALA A 515 18.31 -17.01 -21.18
CA ALA A 515 17.27 -17.08 -20.16
C ALA A 515 16.89 -18.54 -19.88
N ALA A 516 16.48 -19.30 -20.89
CA ALA A 516 16.15 -20.72 -20.77
C ALA A 516 17.30 -21.54 -20.18
N ARG A 517 18.55 -21.29 -20.60
CA ARG A 517 19.73 -21.97 -20.05
C ARG A 517 19.89 -21.73 -18.55
N TYR A 518 19.88 -20.47 -18.10
CA TYR A 518 20.05 -20.16 -16.68
C TYR A 518 18.85 -20.61 -15.86
N HIS A 519 17.64 -20.59 -16.43
CA HIS A 519 16.46 -21.13 -15.78
C HIS A 519 16.54 -22.66 -15.58
N ARG A 520 17.05 -23.42 -16.55
CA ARG A 520 17.36 -24.85 -16.35
C ARG A 520 18.34 -25.05 -15.18
N MET A 521 19.37 -24.21 -15.07
CA MET A 521 20.30 -24.26 -13.95
C MET A 521 19.62 -23.95 -12.61
N ALA A 522 18.66 -23.04 -12.58
CA ALA A 522 17.83 -22.79 -11.38
C ALA A 522 17.06 -24.06 -10.99
N VAL A 523 16.33 -24.68 -11.93
CA VAL A 523 15.59 -25.95 -11.72
C VAL A 523 16.50 -27.07 -11.20
N GLU A 524 17.69 -27.23 -11.79
CA GLU A 524 18.68 -28.26 -11.40
C GLU A 524 19.18 -28.07 -9.96
N ASN A 525 19.28 -26.82 -9.50
CA ASN A 525 19.75 -26.49 -8.15
C ASN A 525 18.61 -26.43 -7.11
N THR A 526 17.35 -26.36 -7.54
CA THR A 526 16.18 -26.43 -6.65
C THR A 526 15.95 -27.87 -6.20
N LYS A 527 16.04 -28.14 -4.89
CA LYS A 527 15.90 -29.51 -4.32
C LYS A 527 14.48 -29.87 -3.91
N GLU A 528 13.73 -28.88 -3.45
CA GLU A 528 12.38 -29.07 -2.91
C GLU A 528 11.39 -29.31 -4.06
N PRO A 529 10.59 -30.40 -4.06
CA PRO A 529 9.75 -30.78 -5.18
C PRO A 529 8.75 -29.71 -5.63
N LEU A 530 8.11 -29.03 -4.68
CA LEU A 530 7.09 -28.04 -4.98
C LEU A 530 7.71 -26.77 -5.58
N SER A 531 8.82 -26.29 -5.04
CA SER A 531 9.60 -25.19 -5.59
C SER A 531 10.06 -25.53 -7.01
N ARG A 532 10.52 -26.77 -7.23
CA ARG A 532 10.93 -27.23 -8.58
C ARG A 532 9.75 -27.24 -9.57
N LEU A 533 8.55 -27.57 -9.11
CA LEU A 533 7.33 -27.50 -9.92
C LEU A 533 7.11 -26.06 -10.42
N TYR A 534 7.15 -25.06 -9.53
CA TYR A 534 7.02 -23.64 -9.91
C TYR A 534 8.10 -23.19 -10.89
N GLU A 535 9.36 -23.55 -10.63
CA GLU A 535 10.48 -23.24 -11.52
C GLU A 535 10.30 -23.86 -12.91
N ASN A 536 9.76 -25.08 -13.00
CA ASN A 536 9.46 -25.73 -14.27
C ASN A 536 8.31 -25.06 -15.03
N VAL A 537 7.28 -24.54 -14.35
CA VAL A 537 6.21 -23.76 -14.99
C VAL A 537 6.79 -22.50 -15.64
N GLU A 538 7.66 -21.77 -14.94
CA GLU A 538 8.35 -20.60 -15.51
C GLU A 538 9.27 -21.00 -16.69
N LEU A 539 9.95 -22.14 -16.60
CA LEU A 539 10.82 -22.65 -17.66
C LEU A 539 10.08 -22.87 -18.99
N VAL A 540 8.82 -23.34 -18.95
CA VAL A 540 8.01 -23.56 -20.17
C VAL A 540 7.91 -22.28 -21.00
N GLY A 541 7.62 -21.14 -20.36
CA GLY A 541 7.55 -19.86 -21.05
C GLY A 541 8.89 -19.44 -21.66
N GLN A 542 9.99 -19.60 -20.91
CA GLN A 542 11.33 -19.30 -21.40
C GLN A 542 11.73 -20.17 -22.60
N LEU A 543 11.32 -21.44 -22.62
CA LEU A 543 11.59 -22.35 -23.72
C LEU A 543 10.82 -21.96 -24.99
N PHE A 544 9.53 -21.57 -24.90
CA PHE A 544 8.79 -21.09 -26.08
C PHE A 544 9.37 -19.79 -26.64
N GLU A 545 9.71 -18.83 -25.78
CA GLU A 545 10.38 -17.59 -26.20
C GLU A 545 11.74 -17.86 -26.86
N GLY A 546 12.48 -18.85 -26.36
CA GLY A 546 13.73 -19.38 -26.95
C GLY A 546 13.52 -20.26 -28.19
N LYS A 547 12.28 -20.46 -28.66
CA LYS A 547 11.95 -21.33 -29.81
C LYS A 547 12.39 -22.78 -29.61
N HIS A 548 12.37 -23.25 -28.36
CA HIS A 548 12.59 -24.63 -27.95
C HIS A 548 11.25 -25.38 -27.78
N ASP A 549 10.34 -25.22 -28.75
CA ASP A 549 8.93 -25.63 -28.66
C ASP A 549 8.73 -27.11 -28.29
N ASP A 550 9.53 -28.02 -28.86
CA ASP A 550 9.46 -29.45 -28.57
C ASP A 550 9.79 -29.75 -27.10
N GLU A 551 10.82 -29.09 -26.55
CA GLU A 551 11.21 -29.22 -25.14
C GLU A 551 10.16 -28.59 -24.23
N ALA A 552 9.65 -27.41 -24.58
CA ALA A 552 8.60 -26.71 -23.84
C ALA A 552 7.33 -27.56 -23.74
N ARG A 553 6.88 -28.13 -24.86
CA ARG A 553 5.70 -29.02 -24.91
C ARG A 553 5.94 -30.30 -24.13
N ALA A 554 7.12 -30.91 -24.22
CA ALA A 554 7.44 -32.12 -23.46
C ALA A 554 7.43 -31.84 -21.94
N LEU A 555 7.99 -30.71 -21.51
CA LEU A 555 7.95 -30.29 -20.10
C LEU A 555 6.52 -29.98 -19.64
N ALA A 556 5.73 -29.25 -20.44
CA ALA A 556 4.33 -28.97 -20.14
C ALA A 556 3.50 -30.24 -19.98
N ILE A 557 3.72 -31.25 -20.83
CA ILE A 557 3.08 -32.57 -20.70
C ILE A 557 3.48 -33.25 -19.39
N ASP A 558 4.77 -33.27 -19.03
CA ASP A 558 5.23 -33.84 -17.74
C ASP A 558 4.65 -33.09 -16.54
N LEU A 559 4.51 -31.76 -16.63
CA LEU A 559 3.85 -30.96 -15.61
C LEU A 559 2.36 -31.35 -15.44
N ILE A 560 1.61 -31.42 -16.54
CA ILE A 560 0.17 -31.71 -16.54
C ILE A 560 -0.11 -33.16 -16.13
N GLU A 561 0.66 -34.12 -16.64
CA GLU A 561 0.37 -35.55 -16.47
C GLU A 561 0.98 -36.16 -15.22
N LYS A 562 2.01 -35.51 -14.64
CA LYS A 562 2.78 -36.09 -13.54
C LYS A 562 3.06 -35.09 -12.42
N GLN A 563 3.81 -34.02 -12.65
CA GLN A 563 4.30 -33.19 -11.53
C GLN A 563 3.17 -32.51 -10.77
N ILE A 564 2.17 -31.94 -11.44
CA ILE A 564 1.02 -31.32 -10.76
C ILE A 564 0.16 -32.38 -10.05
N PRO A 565 -0.25 -33.49 -10.70
CA PRO A 565 -0.95 -34.59 -10.02
C PRO A 565 -0.22 -35.14 -8.79
N ASP A 566 1.10 -35.36 -8.88
CA ASP A 566 1.93 -35.90 -7.80
C ASP A 566 1.99 -34.95 -6.57
N ASN A 567 1.76 -33.65 -6.79
CA ASN A 567 1.79 -32.62 -5.75
C ASN A 567 0.39 -32.07 -5.39
N MET A 568 -0.69 -32.64 -5.94
CA MET A 568 -2.05 -32.09 -5.83
C MET A 568 -2.54 -31.96 -4.37
N GLU A 569 -2.20 -32.93 -3.51
CA GLU A 569 -2.56 -32.89 -2.09
C GLU A 569 -1.86 -31.74 -1.35
N GLN A 570 -0.58 -31.51 -1.66
CA GLN A 570 0.20 -30.42 -1.07
C GLN A 570 -0.22 -29.04 -1.61
N LEU A 571 -0.57 -28.97 -2.89
CA LEU A 571 -1.02 -27.74 -3.54
C LEU A 571 -2.39 -27.27 -3.03
N GLY A 572 -3.34 -28.19 -2.83
CA GLY A 572 -4.69 -27.84 -2.40
C GLY A 572 -5.34 -26.81 -3.33
N ALA A 573 -5.71 -25.64 -2.79
CA ALA A 573 -6.30 -24.55 -3.58
C ALA A 573 -5.30 -23.87 -4.54
N SER A 574 -4.00 -23.93 -4.24
CA SER A 574 -2.94 -23.34 -5.06
C SER A 574 -2.74 -24.05 -6.39
N ALA A 575 -3.30 -25.26 -6.56
CA ALA A 575 -3.33 -25.93 -7.86
C ALA A 575 -4.04 -25.10 -8.94
N VAL A 576 -5.03 -24.29 -8.55
CA VAL A 576 -5.73 -23.37 -9.47
C VAL A 576 -4.78 -22.28 -9.97
N GLN A 577 -3.95 -21.73 -9.08
CA GLN A 577 -2.97 -20.70 -9.43
C GLN A 577 -1.87 -21.27 -10.33
N VAL A 578 -1.28 -22.41 -9.96
CA VAL A 578 -0.28 -23.10 -10.80
C VAL A 578 -0.86 -23.42 -12.18
N GLY A 579 -2.11 -23.88 -12.23
CA GLY A 579 -2.81 -24.15 -13.49
C GLY A 579 -3.00 -22.89 -14.33
N ALA A 580 -3.36 -21.77 -13.72
CA ALA A 580 -3.51 -20.48 -14.41
C ALA A 580 -2.17 -19.97 -14.96
N GLU A 581 -1.10 -20.04 -14.16
CA GLU A 581 0.26 -19.65 -14.58
C GLU A 581 0.74 -20.49 -15.77
N LEU A 582 0.60 -21.82 -15.71
CA LEU A 582 0.95 -22.71 -16.82
C LEU A 582 0.06 -22.48 -18.04
N CYS A 583 -1.25 -22.25 -17.86
CA CYS A 583 -2.16 -21.92 -18.97
C CYS A 583 -1.74 -20.63 -19.68
N SER A 584 -1.33 -19.61 -18.92
CA SER A 584 -0.84 -18.33 -19.47
C SER A 584 0.44 -18.53 -20.29
N ALA A 585 1.38 -19.37 -19.83
CA ALA A 585 2.59 -19.71 -20.59
C ALA A 585 2.31 -20.53 -21.87
N LEU A 586 1.16 -21.21 -21.94
CA LEU A 586 0.79 -22.09 -23.06
C LEU A 586 -0.13 -21.44 -24.08
N LYS A 587 -0.97 -20.47 -23.72
CA LYS A 587 -2.09 -20.03 -24.58
C LYS A 587 -1.66 -19.60 -25.99
N ASP A 588 -0.57 -18.84 -26.11
CA ASP A 588 -0.09 -18.28 -27.38
C ASP A 588 0.74 -19.28 -28.22
N HIS A 589 1.09 -20.44 -27.65
CA HIS A 589 2.06 -21.38 -28.25
C HIS A 589 1.55 -22.83 -28.38
N ALA A 590 0.63 -23.24 -27.49
CA ALA A 590 0.19 -24.61 -27.28
C ALA A 590 -1.21 -24.64 -26.65
N ASN A 591 -2.19 -24.00 -27.29
CA ASN A 591 -3.57 -23.90 -26.78
C ASN A 591 -4.19 -25.27 -26.41
N ASP A 592 -3.86 -26.33 -27.16
CA ASP A 592 -4.29 -27.69 -26.82
C ASP A 592 -3.85 -28.14 -25.40
N LEU A 593 -2.64 -27.76 -24.99
CA LEU A 593 -2.11 -28.03 -23.65
C LEU A 593 -2.66 -27.03 -22.62
N ALA A 594 -2.96 -25.79 -23.02
CA ALA A 594 -3.61 -24.80 -22.15
C ALA A 594 -5.00 -25.28 -21.69
N VAL A 595 -5.84 -25.74 -22.63
CA VAL A 595 -7.15 -26.32 -22.33
C VAL A 595 -7.04 -27.55 -21.41
N ARG A 596 -6.08 -28.44 -21.70
CA ARG A 596 -5.80 -29.61 -20.83
C ARG A 596 -5.34 -29.20 -19.42
N THR A 597 -4.59 -28.11 -19.29
CA THR A 597 -4.17 -27.57 -17.99
C THR A 597 -5.36 -27.13 -17.17
N ILE A 598 -6.31 -26.39 -17.77
CA ILE A 598 -7.56 -25.99 -17.12
C ILE A 598 -8.35 -27.22 -16.68
N GLN A 599 -8.47 -28.24 -17.54
CA GLN A 599 -9.16 -29.49 -17.22
C GLN A 599 -8.58 -30.18 -15.98
N THR A 600 -7.26 -30.36 -15.95
CA THR A 600 -6.55 -31.09 -14.89
C THR A 600 -6.52 -30.32 -13.58
N CYS A 601 -6.27 -29.01 -13.63
CA CYS A 601 -5.89 -28.24 -12.45
C CYS A 601 -7.03 -27.40 -11.86
N MET A 602 -8.01 -27.01 -12.69
CA MET A 602 -8.93 -25.92 -12.34
C MET A 602 -10.40 -26.33 -12.41
N LEU A 603 -10.86 -26.83 -13.56
CA LEU A 603 -12.28 -26.91 -13.90
C LEU A 603 -13.10 -27.69 -12.87
N GLY A 604 -12.72 -28.93 -12.56
CA GLY A 604 -13.49 -29.79 -11.64
C GLY A 604 -13.56 -29.27 -10.20
N TYR A 605 -12.58 -28.48 -9.79
CA TYR A 605 -12.55 -27.83 -8.48
C TYR A 605 -13.35 -26.53 -8.48
N MET A 606 -13.10 -25.67 -9.47
CA MET A 606 -13.69 -24.33 -9.55
C MET A 606 -15.16 -24.33 -9.91
N ASP A 607 -15.61 -25.23 -10.77
CA ASP A 607 -17.03 -25.38 -11.12
C ASP A 607 -17.90 -25.59 -9.86
N LYS A 608 -17.53 -26.56 -9.01
CA LYS A 608 -18.22 -26.84 -7.75
C LYS A 608 -18.15 -25.67 -6.76
N ARG A 609 -17.05 -24.90 -6.78
CA ARG A 609 -16.88 -23.73 -5.90
C ARG A 609 -17.76 -22.57 -6.35
N ILE A 610 -17.79 -22.30 -7.65
CA ILE A 610 -18.64 -21.27 -8.26
C ILE A 610 -20.11 -21.60 -8.00
N ASP A 611 -20.54 -22.85 -8.22
CA ASP A 611 -21.92 -23.28 -7.95
C ASP A 611 -22.29 -23.11 -6.47
N ARG A 612 -21.41 -23.52 -5.55
CA ARG A 612 -21.65 -23.39 -4.10
C ARG A 612 -21.73 -21.94 -3.64
N ILE A 613 -20.80 -21.10 -4.09
CA ILE A 613 -20.78 -19.67 -3.72
C ILE A 613 -21.99 -18.98 -4.33
N GLY A 614 -22.29 -19.21 -5.61
CA GLY A 614 -23.46 -18.66 -6.27
C GLY A 614 -24.77 -19.09 -5.60
N THR A 615 -24.89 -20.34 -5.17
CA THR A 615 -26.05 -20.82 -4.40
C THR A 615 -26.15 -20.12 -3.04
N TRP A 616 -25.03 -19.98 -2.31
CA TRP A 616 -25.02 -19.30 -1.02
C TRP A 616 -25.38 -17.82 -1.15
N LEU A 617 -24.81 -17.10 -2.12
CA LEU A 617 -25.12 -15.69 -2.40
C LEU A 617 -26.60 -15.47 -2.72
N ASN A 618 -27.27 -16.46 -3.33
CA ASN A 618 -28.69 -16.42 -3.67
C ASN A 618 -29.62 -17.00 -2.58
N SER A 619 -29.06 -17.45 -1.46
CA SER A 619 -29.83 -18.08 -0.38
C SER A 619 -30.21 -17.09 0.71
N SER A 620 -31.18 -17.47 1.56
CA SER A 620 -31.48 -16.73 2.80
C SER A 620 -30.37 -16.81 3.86
N GLU A 621 -29.31 -17.59 3.62
CA GLU A 621 -28.14 -17.71 4.50
C GLU A 621 -27.03 -16.71 4.15
N PHE A 622 -27.19 -15.95 3.05
CA PHE A 622 -26.24 -14.90 2.66
C PHE A 622 -26.11 -13.86 3.77
N LYS A 623 -24.87 -13.52 4.09
CA LYS A 623 -24.51 -12.45 5.03
C LYS A 623 -23.47 -11.57 4.35
N GLU A 624 -23.87 -10.35 4.02
CA GLU A 624 -23.02 -9.35 3.37
C GLU A 624 -21.73 -9.12 4.17
N ASP A 625 -21.84 -8.93 5.49
CA ASP A 625 -20.68 -8.78 6.38
C ASP A 625 -19.67 -9.94 6.28
N ALA A 626 -20.15 -11.18 6.17
CA ALA A 626 -19.26 -12.32 6.00
C ALA A 626 -18.59 -12.32 4.62
N TRP A 627 -19.32 -11.94 3.56
CA TRP A 627 -18.80 -11.86 2.20
C TRP A 627 -17.70 -10.81 2.06
N GLU A 628 -17.89 -9.65 2.70
CA GLU A 628 -16.92 -8.56 2.65
C GLU A 628 -15.72 -8.79 3.58
N ASN A 629 -15.92 -9.35 4.78
CA ASN A 629 -14.89 -9.32 5.82
C ASN A 629 -14.23 -10.67 6.12
N SER A 630 -14.69 -11.78 5.53
CA SER A 630 -14.09 -13.11 5.76
C SER A 630 -12.90 -13.37 4.84
N SER A 631 -11.73 -13.70 5.42
CA SER A 631 -10.52 -14.10 4.67
C SER A 631 -10.78 -15.29 3.72
N ASP A 632 -11.61 -16.25 4.15
CA ASP A 632 -11.99 -17.39 3.31
C ASP A 632 -12.73 -16.93 2.05
N PHE A 633 -13.68 -15.99 2.19
CA PHE A 633 -14.43 -15.50 1.02
C PHE A 633 -13.57 -14.62 0.13
N GLN A 634 -12.70 -13.79 0.69
CA GLN A 634 -11.72 -13.00 -0.08
C GLN A 634 -10.81 -13.90 -0.95
N LYS A 635 -10.33 -15.01 -0.37
CA LYS A 635 -9.59 -16.04 -1.12
C LYS A 635 -10.42 -16.61 -2.28
N TRP A 636 -11.69 -16.92 -2.06
CA TRP A 636 -12.54 -17.48 -3.11
C TRP A 636 -12.93 -16.47 -4.20
N ARG A 637 -13.15 -15.20 -3.84
CA ARG A 637 -13.34 -14.09 -4.79
C ARG A 637 -12.15 -14.04 -5.77
N ARG A 638 -10.93 -13.97 -5.23
CA ARG A 638 -9.66 -14.02 -6.00
C ARG A 638 -9.56 -15.24 -6.93
N LEU A 639 -9.77 -16.46 -6.39
CA LEU A 639 -9.61 -17.70 -7.16
C LEU A 639 -10.68 -17.87 -8.26
N THR A 640 -11.94 -17.48 -7.98
CA THR A 640 -13.01 -17.56 -8.99
C THR A 640 -12.82 -16.54 -10.11
N GLN A 641 -12.36 -15.33 -9.79
CA GLN A 641 -11.98 -14.33 -10.79
C GLN A 641 -10.79 -14.79 -11.64
N LEU A 642 -9.74 -15.34 -11.02
CA LEU A 642 -8.57 -15.88 -11.75
C LEU A 642 -8.99 -16.99 -12.72
N PHE A 643 -9.82 -17.93 -12.26
CA PHE A 643 -10.37 -18.99 -13.11
C PHE A 643 -11.19 -18.41 -14.26
N ALA A 644 -12.07 -17.45 -13.99
CA ALA A 644 -12.93 -16.87 -15.01
C ALA A 644 -12.12 -16.12 -16.08
N ALA A 645 -11.13 -15.33 -15.68
CA ALA A 645 -10.23 -14.64 -16.61
C ALA A 645 -9.46 -15.63 -17.49
N THR A 646 -8.83 -16.64 -16.87
CA THR A 646 -8.09 -17.69 -17.60
C THR A 646 -8.99 -18.46 -18.56
N GLY A 647 -10.20 -18.80 -18.12
CA GLY A 647 -11.20 -19.50 -18.92
C GLY A 647 -11.68 -18.68 -20.13
N ILE A 648 -11.92 -17.39 -19.95
CA ILE A 648 -12.30 -16.48 -21.05
C ILE A 648 -11.18 -16.38 -22.08
N GLU A 649 -9.94 -16.24 -21.66
CA GLU A 649 -8.79 -16.21 -22.58
C GLU A 649 -8.65 -17.52 -23.36
N ALA A 650 -8.76 -18.68 -22.70
CA ALA A 650 -8.71 -19.98 -23.38
C ALA A 650 -9.87 -20.15 -24.40
N LEU A 651 -11.08 -19.68 -24.06
CA LEU A 651 -12.22 -19.68 -24.99
C LEU A 651 -11.97 -18.76 -26.19
N LYS A 652 -11.39 -17.57 -25.97
CA LYS A 652 -11.04 -16.61 -27.03
C LYS A 652 -10.03 -17.21 -28.01
N GLU A 653 -8.96 -17.82 -27.48
CA GLU A 653 -7.89 -18.41 -28.30
C GLU A 653 -8.34 -19.69 -29.02
N ALA A 654 -9.18 -20.51 -28.40
CA ALA A 654 -9.76 -21.68 -29.06
C ALA A 654 -10.74 -21.30 -30.19
N GLY A 655 -11.42 -20.16 -30.04
CA GLY A 655 -12.41 -19.67 -30.98
C GLY A 655 -13.76 -20.38 -30.89
N GLN A 656 -14.81 -19.71 -31.37
CA GLN A 656 -16.19 -20.19 -31.28
C GLN A 656 -16.42 -21.57 -31.91
N ASP A 657 -15.65 -21.92 -32.95
CA ASP A 657 -15.85 -23.15 -33.71
C ASP A 657 -15.32 -24.39 -32.97
N ALA A 658 -14.39 -24.20 -32.04
CA ALA A 658 -13.85 -25.28 -31.20
C ALA A 658 -14.78 -25.63 -30.03
N LEU A 659 -15.55 -24.66 -29.52
CA LEU A 659 -16.46 -24.83 -28.38
C LEU A 659 -17.43 -26.03 -28.52
N PRO A 660 -18.17 -26.24 -29.63
CA PRO A 660 -19.07 -27.39 -29.76
C PRO A 660 -18.34 -28.74 -29.87
N LEU A 661 -17.01 -28.74 -30.06
CA LEU A 661 -16.19 -29.94 -30.30
C LEU A 661 -15.40 -30.40 -29.07
N ASP A 662 -15.28 -29.57 -28.04
CA ASP A 662 -14.47 -29.84 -26.85
C ASP A 662 -15.31 -29.73 -25.56
N GLU A 663 -15.49 -30.85 -24.85
CA GLU A 663 -16.26 -30.91 -23.60
C GLU A 663 -15.64 -30.07 -22.48
N THR A 664 -14.33 -29.91 -22.45
CA THR A 664 -13.64 -29.06 -21.46
C THR A 664 -14.01 -27.60 -21.70
N LEU A 665 -13.93 -27.14 -22.96
CA LEU A 665 -14.30 -25.76 -23.29
C LEU A 665 -15.78 -25.48 -22.97
N GLN A 666 -16.67 -26.45 -23.19
CA GLN A 666 -18.08 -26.33 -22.78
C GLN A 666 -18.25 -26.21 -21.27
N GLY A 667 -17.49 -27.01 -20.51
CA GLY A 667 -17.46 -26.92 -19.05
C GLY A 667 -16.98 -25.55 -18.58
N VAL A 668 -15.85 -25.07 -19.13
CA VAL A 668 -15.30 -23.74 -18.83
C VAL A 668 -16.30 -22.64 -19.14
N ALA A 669 -16.91 -22.65 -20.33
CA ALA A 669 -17.93 -21.67 -20.73
C ALA A 669 -19.12 -21.67 -19.75
N THR A 670 -19.56 -22.85 -19.32
CA THR A 670 -20.66 -22.98 -18.35
C THR A 670 -20.28 -22.39 -16.98
N SER A 671 -19.12 -22.75 -16.44
CA SER A 671 -18.68 -22.25 -15.13
C SER A 671 -18.40 -20.73 -15.15
N VAL A 672 -17.81 -20.21 -16.23
CA VAL A 672 -17.62 -18.75 -16.43
C VAL A 672 -18.97 -18.04 -16.49
N GLN A 673 -19.94 -18.59 -17.22
CA GLN A 673 -21.28 -18.01 -17.28
C GLN A 673 -21.96 -17.99 -15.90
N GLN A 674 -21.82 -19.06 -15.12
CA GLN A 674 -22.35 -19.11 -13.75
C GLN A 674 -21.67 -18.10 -12.83
N TRP A 675 -20.36 -17.93 -12.93
CA TRP A 675 -19.62 -16.91 -12.20
C TRP A 675 -20.12 -15.50 -12.56
N LEU A 676 -20.24 -15.20 -13.85
CA LEU A 676 -20.80 -13.93 -14.34
C LEU A 676 -22.20 -13.67 -13.74
N ASN A 677 -23.09 -14.66 -13.82
CA ASN A 677 -24.48 -14.51 -13.39
C ASN A 677 -24.64 -14.34 -11.87
N ASN A 678 -23.85 -15.07 -11.08
CA ASN A 678 -24.11 -15.24 -9.65
C ASN A 678 -23.11 -14.53 -8.73
N ILE A 679 -21.89 -14.25 -9.21
CA ILE A 679 -20.78 -13.81 -8.37
C ILE A 679 -20.23 -12.47 -8.84
N ALA A 680 -19.84 -12.34 -10.11
CA ALA A 680 -19.01 -11.24 -10.63
C ALA A 680 -19.53 -9.83 -10.27
N PHE A 681 -20.85 -9.61 -10.31
CA PHE A 681 -21.47 -8.32 -10.04
C PHE A 681 -21.88 -8.11 -8.57
N ARG A 682 -21.72 -9.15 -7.73
CA ARG A 682 -21.84 -9.06 -6.26
C ARG A 682 -20.46 -8.99 -5.59
N ASP A 683 -19.41 -9.21 -6.36
CA ASP A 683 -17.99 -9.11 -6.02
C ASP A 683 -17.45 -7.77 -6.55
N LEU A 684 -18.01 -6.68 -6.02
CA LEU A 684 -17.62 -5.31 -6.34
C LEU A 684 -17.25 -4.62 -5.03
N ASP A 685 -16.02 -4.14 -4.93
CA ASP A 685 -15.59 -3.35 -3.77
C ASP A 685 -16.18 -1.94 -3.85
N GLU A 686 -16.35 -1.42 -5.08
CA GLU A 686 -17.02 -0.15 -5.35
C GLU A 686 -18.07 -0.30 -6.46
N PRO A 687 -19.20 0.44 -6.42
CA PRO A 687 -20.24 0.33 -7.45
C PRO A 687 -19.72 0.55 -8.88
N ASP A 688 -18.76 1.46 -9.04
CA ASP A 688 -18.24 1.86 -10.35
C ASP A 688 -17.29 0.79 -10.97
N GLU A 689 -16.87 -0.21 -10.18
CA GLU A 689 -16.13 -1.37 -10.68
C GLU A 689 -16.96 -2.27 -11.61
N ALA A 690 -18.27 -2.07 -11.66
CA ALA A 690 -19.16 -2.79 -12.58
C ALA A 690 -18.67 -2.72 -14.04
N MET A 691 -18.01 -1.64 -14.45
CA MET A 691 -17.49 -1.48 -15.81
C MET A 691 -16.41 -2.50 -16.16
N MET A 692 -15.59 -2.94 -15.18
CA MET A 692 -14.62 -4.00 -15.38
C MET A 692 -15.31 -5.37 -15.53
N ARG A 693 -16.40 -5.61 -14.79
CA ARG A 693 -17.19 -6.84 -14.93
C ARG A 693 -17.92 -6.91 -16.27
N TYR A 694 -18.41 -5.78 -16.79
CA TYR A 694 -18.95 -5.72 -18.14
C TYR A 694 -17.90 -5.99 -19.21
N ALA A 695 -16.64 -5.57 -19.01
CA ALA A 695 -15.56 -5.94 -19.93
C ALA A 695 -15.30 -7.45 -19.94
N SER A 696 -15.27 -8.11 -18.77
CA SER A 696 -15.19 -9.58 -18.72
C SER A 696 -16.40 -10.25 -19.39
N ALA A 697 -17.61 -9.72 -19.19
CA ALA A 697 -18.81 -10.22 -19.85
C ALA A 697 -18.72 -10.07 -21.38
N ALA A 698 -18.18 -8.96 -21.87
CA ALA A 698 -18.00 -8.68 -23.29
C ALA A 698 -17.00 -9.65 -23.95
N GLU A 699 -15.84 -9.87 -23.33
CA GLU A 699 -14.86 -10.84 -23.81
C GLU A 699 -15.45 -12.27 -23.82
N TYR A 700 -16.20 -12.65 -22.78
CA TYR A 700 -16.93 -13.92 -22.74
C TYR A 700 -17.93 -14.03 -23.90
N TYR A 701 -18.79 -13.03 -24.10
CA TYR A 701 -19.78 -13.06 -25.17
C TYR A 701 -19.14 -13.06 -26.55
N SER A 702 -18.03 -12.35 -26.72
CA SER A 702 -17.25 -12.38 -27.96
C SER A 702 -16.69 -13.76 -28.25
N ALA A 703 -16.09 -14.42 -27.25
CA ALA A 703 -15.53 -15.77 -27.41
C ALA A 703 -16.60 -16.81 -27.79
N ILE A 704 -17.81 -16.70 -27.23
CA ILE A 704 -18.91 -17.65 -27.49
C ILE A 704 -19.66 -17.36 -28.79
N LEU A 705 -19.88 -16.09 -29.15
CA LEU A 705 -20.69 -15.69 -30.31
C LEU A 705 -19.87 -15.43 -31.59
N GLY A 706 -18.56 -15.30 -31.44
CA GLY A 706 -17.65 -14.76 -32.45
C GLY A 706 -17.64 -13.23 -32.43
N GLN A 707 -16.44 -12.67 -32.56
CA GLN A 707 -16.21 -11.22 -32.45
C GLN A 707 -17.07 -10.39 -33.41
N ASP A 708 -17.21 -10.80 -34.67
CA ASP A 708 -17.96 -10.04 -35.67
C ASP A 708 -19.44 -9.96 -35.31
N ARG A 709 -20.03 -11.08 -34.89
CA ARG A 709 -21.43 -11.14 -34.48
C ARG A 709 -21.67 -10.34 -33.22
N PHE A 710 -20.78 -10.46 -32.23
CA PHE A 710 -20.87 -9.70 -30.99
C PHE A 710 -20.78 -8.19 -31.26
N THR A 711 -19.81 -7.76 -32.07
CA THR A 711 -19.64 -6.35 -32.47
C THR A 711 -20.89 -5.80 -33.15
N ALA A 712 -21.50 -6.58 -34.06
CA ALA A 712 -22.72 -6.17 -34.75
C ALA A 712 -23.96 -6.06 -33.83
N LEU A 713 -23.97 -6.76 -32.69
CA LEU A 713 -24.99 -6.60 -31.65
C LEU A 713 -24.71 -5.36 -30.80
N LEU A 714 -23.45 -5.15 -30.42
CA LEU A 714 -23.01 -4.02 -29.61
C LEU A 714 -23.23 -2.68 -30.31
N GLU A 715 -22.93 -2.59 -31.61
CA GLU A 715 -23.17 -1.38 -32.42
C GLU A 715 -24.66 -1.02 -32.56
N LYS A 716 -25.57 -1.94 -32.24
CA LYS A 716 -27.03 -1.70 -32.24
C LYS A 716 -27.59 -1.40 -30.86
N ALA A 717 -26.77 -1.48 -29.81
CA ALA A 717 -27.21 -1.23 -28.45
C ALA A 717 -27.49 0.27 -28.25
N GLU A 718 -28.46 0.58 -27.40
CA GLU A 718 -28.74 1.95 -26.98
C GLU A 718 -27.86 2.32 -25.79
N VAL A 719 -27.36 3.55 -25.77
CA VAL A 719 -26.57 4.06 -24.65
C VAL A 719 -27.47 4.26 -23.42
N PRO A 720 -27.05 3.85 -22.21
CA PRO A 720 -27.83 4.08 -21.00
C PRO A 720 -28.06 5.58 -20.73
N ILE A 721 -29.26 5.91 -20.26
CA ILE A 721 -29.71 7.30 -20.02
C ILE A 721 -29.66 7.73 -18.55
N THR A 722 -29.58 6.77 -17.61
CA THR A 722 -29.57 6.99 -16.16
C THR A 722 -28.53 6.09 -15.49
N GLY A 723 -27.82 6.60 -14.49
CA GLY A 723 -26.84 5.85 -13.70
C GLY A 723 -27.47 5.01 -12.58
N ASP A 724 -28.75 5.25 -12.25
CA ASP A 724 -29.50 4.54 -11.20
C ASP A 724 -29.87 3.11 -11.63
N HIS A 725 -28.87 2.23 -11.77
CA HIS A 725 -29.06 0.82 -12.10
C HIS A 725 -28.38 -0.06 -11.05
N ASP A 726 -29.14 -1.00 -10.48
CA ASP A 726 -28.55 -2.02 -9.63
C ASP A 726 -27.89 -3.10 -10.49
N HIS A 727 -26.57 -3.01 -10.64
CA HIS A 727 -25.78 -3.95 -11.42
C HIS A 727 -25.81 -5.39 -10.85
N LYS A 728 -26.28 -5.59 -9.60
CA LYS A 728 -26.40 -6.90 -8.96
C LYS A 728 -27.61 -7.71 -9.48
N ASP A 729 -28.59 -7.04 -10.10
CA ASP A 729 -29.84 -7.64 -10.59
C ASP A 729 -29.69 -8.26 -11.99
N ARG A 730 -28.89 -9.32 -12.09
CA ARG A 730 -28.77 -10.12 -13.32
C ARG A 730 -29.75 -11.29 -13.34
N ILE A 731 -30.41 -11.50 -14.48
CA ILE A 731 -31.37 -12.59 -14.74
C ILE A 731 -30.70 -13.83 -15.38
N GLY A 732 -29.47 -13.68 -15.88
CA GLY A 732 -28.68 -14.75 -16.49
C GLY A 732 -29.14 -15.20 -17.88
N GLY A 733 -28.39 -16.13 -18.46
CA GLY A 733 -28.65 -16.72 -19.79
C GLY A 733 -28.47 -15.72 -20.96
N LEU A 734 -28.99 -16.09 -22.15
CA LEU A 734 -28.91 -15.23 -23.35
C LEU A 734 -29.75 -13.97 -23.26
N ALA A 735 -30.80 -13.94 -22.42
CA ALA A 735 -31.59 -12.73 -22.19
C ALA A 735 -30.76 -11.63 -21.51
N GLN A 736 -29.81 -12.02 -20.64
CA GLN A 736 -28.90 -11.11 -19.97
C GLN A 736 -28.02 -10.33 -20.96
N LEU A 737 -27.62 -10.94 -22.08
CA LEU A 737 -26.79 -10.26 -23.09
C LEU A 737 -27.44 -8.94 -23.53
N ASN A 738 -28.73 -8.93 -23.84
CA ASN A 738 -29.41 -7.70 -24.28
C ASN A 738 -29.45 -6.61 -23.19
N LEU A 739 -29.41 -6.99 -21.91
CA LEU A 739 -29.35 -6.08 -20.78
C LEU A 739 -27.92 -5.57 -20.52
N ASP A 740 -26.92 -6.38 -20.82
CA ASP A 740 -25.51 -6.01 -20.64
C ASP A 740 -24.98 -5.14 -21.79
N LEU A 741 -25.47 -5.32 -23.02
CA LEU A 741 -24.97 -4.61 -24.20
C LEU A 741 -24.88 -3.07 -24.03
N PRO A 742 -25.90 -2.35 -23.50
CA PRO A 742 -25.79 -0.92 -23.19
C PRO A 742 -24.62 -0.54 -22.28
N TRP A 743 -24.35 -1.37 -21.27
CA TRP A 743 -23.30 -1.13 -20.28
C TRP A 743 -21.91 -1.53 -20.80
N ILE A 744 -21.84 -2.60 -21.59
CA ILE A 744 -20.63 -2.97 -22.33
C ILE A 744 -20.25 -1.85 -23.31
N LEU A 745 -21.24 -1.23 -23.98
CA LEU A 745 -21.00 -0.16 -24.95
C LEU A 745 -20.28 1.04 -24.32
N ILE A 746 -20.55 1.33 -23.05
CA ILE A 746 -19.91 2.42 -22.31
C ILE A 746 -18.74 1.95 -21.43
N SER A 747 -18.35 0.67 -21.50
CA SER A 747 -17.21 0.15 -20.73
C SER A 747 -15.90 0.56 -21.40
N VAL A 748 -15.23 1.57 -20.83
CA VAL A 748 -13.84 1.93 -21.21
C VAL A 748 -12.90 0.72 -21.11
N PRO A 749 -12.93 -0.14 -20.06
CA PRO A 749 -12.07 -1.31 -20.00
C PRO A 749 -12.24 -2.29 -21.16
N TYR A 750 -13.47 -2.51 -21.64
CA TYR A 750 -13.70 -3.36 -22.82
C TYR A 750 -13.02 -2.77 -24.06
N TRP A 751 -13.32 -1.50 -24.37
CA TRP A 751 -12.77 -0.87 -25.58
C TRP A 751 -11.25 -0.67 -25.51
N HIS A 752 -10.71 -0.45 -24.32
CA HIS A 752 -9.27 -0.45 -24.09
C HIS A 752 -8.67 -1.82 -24.43
N GLY A 753 -9.24 -2.93 -23.90
CA GLY A 753 -8.79 -4.29 -24.26
C GLY A 753 -8.81 -4.55 -25.77
N ARG A 754 -9.88 -4.11 -26.45
CA ARG A 754 -9.98 -4.17 -27.92
C ARG A 754 -8.89 -3.38 -28.64
N LEU A 755 -8.50 -2.23 -28.10
CA LEU A 755 -7.40 -1.43 -28.61
C LEU A 755 -6.06 -2.15 -28.41
N THR A 756 -5.82 -2.71 -27.23
CA THR A 756 -4.56 -3.40 -26.90
C THR A 756 -4.36 -4.69 -27.72
N ASP A 757 -5.43 -5.42 -28.02
CA ASP A 757 -5.40 -6.60 -28.91
C ASP A 757 -4.79 -6.26 -30.28
N LEU A 758 -4.94 -5.02 -30.78
CA LEU A 758 -4.35 -4.61 -32.07
C LEU A 758 -2.81 -4.55 -32.04
N PHE A 759 -2.21 -4.56 -30.85
CA PHE A 759 -0.77 -4.44 -30.61
C PHE A 759 -0.12 -5.74 -30.11
N GLU A 760 -0.83 -6.87 -30.09
CA GLU A 760 -0.27 -8.20 -29.80
C GLU A 760 1.00 -8.46 -30.61
N ARG A 761 2.02 -9.06 -29.99
CA ARG A 761 3.38 -9.18 -30.55
C ARG A 761 3.41 -9.88 -31.91
N GLN A 762 2.56 -10.89 -32.10
CA GLN A 762 2.36 -11.68 -33.31
C GLN A 762 1.76 -10.87 -34.48
N ARG A 763 1.21 -9.68 -34.24
CA ARG A 763 0.66 -8.82 -35.31
C ARG A 763 1.76 -8.02 -35.99
N GLU A 764 1.95 -8.30 -37.28
CA GLU A 764 2.91 -7.60 -38.14
C GLU A 764 2.38 -6.30 -38.75
N THR A 765 1.06 -6.14 -38.82
CA THR A 765 0.41 -4.97 -39.44
C THR A 765 -0.65 -4.36 -38.53
N LEU A 766 -0.84 -3.05 -38.65
CA LEU A 766 -1.83 -2.28 -37.93
C LEU A 766 -2.62 -1.43 -38.92
N LYS A 767 -3.95 -1.36 -38.74
CA LYS A 767 -4.84 -0.48 -39.50
C LYS A 767 -5.09 0.80 -38.70
N PRO A 768 -4.45 1.94 -39.03
CA PRO A 768 -4.61 3.18 -38.25
C PRO A 768 -6.06 3.64 -38.12
N GLU A 769 -6.89 3.40 -39.15
CA GLU A 769 -8.30 3.73 -39.15
C GLU A 769 -9.10 2.95 -38.09
N GLU A 770 -8.70 1.72 -37.79
CA GLU A 770 -9.34 0.89 -36.78
C GLU A 770 -8.98 1.37 -35.37
N VAL A 771 -7.70 1.73 -35.15
CA VAL A 771 -7.23 2.36 -33.91
C VAL A 771 -8.01 3.64 -33.61
N VAL A 772 -8.14 4.53 -34.61
CA VAL A 772 -8.89 5.77 -34.47
C VAL A 772 -10.38 5.52 -34.26
N ARG A 773 -10.96 4.48 -34.87
CA ARG A 773 -12.35 4.09 -34.64
C ARG A 773 -12.59 3.65 -33.20
N ILE A 774 -11.76 2.74 -32.67
CA ILE A 774 -11.86 2.29 -31.28
C ILE A 774 -11.63 3.45 -30.32
N GLY A 775 -10.66 4.33 -30.61
CA GLY A 775 -10.42 5.54 -29.84
C GLY A 775 -11.66 6.43 -29.67
N ARG A 776 -12.47 6.59 -30.72
CA ARG A 776 -13.75 7.33 -30.63
C ARG A 776 -14.75 6.66 -29.71
N HIS A 777 -14.87 5.32 -29.74
CA HIS A 777 -15.74 4.60 -28.81
C HIS A 777 -15.29 4.77 -27.36
N ILE A 778 -13.97 4.80 -27.10
CA ILE A 778 -13.42 5.05 -25.77
C ILE A 778 -13.76 6.46 -25.27
N GLU A 779 -13.64 7.47 -26.12
CA GLU A 779 -14.02 8.86 -25.81
C GLU A 779 -15.52 8.99 -25.51
N GLU A 780 -16.38 8.37 -26.32
CA GLU A 780 -17.83 8.36 -26.13
C GLU A 780 -18.24 7.62 -24.85
N ALA A 781 -17.61 6.47 -24.58
CA ALA A 781 -17.79 5.70 -23.36
C ALA A 781 -17.41 6.51 -22.11
N TYR A 782 -16.21 7.10 -22.11
CA TYR A 782 -15.71 7.91 -20.98
C TYR A 782 -16.60 9.12 -20.69
N ALA A 783 -17.00 9.86 -21.72
CA ALA A 783 -17.91 10.99 -21.59
C ALA A 783 -19.28 10.56 -21.04
N THR A 784 -19.75 9.37 -21.42
CA THR A 784 -21.01 8.83 -20.91
C THR A 784 -20.88 8.39 -19.45
N CYS A 785 -19.84 7.66 -19.06
CA CYS A 785 -19.56 7.31 -17.66
C CYS A 785 -19.56 8.56 -16.78
N THR A 786 -18.83 9.60 -17.17
CA THR A 786 -18.77 10.88 -16.46
C THR A 786 -20.16 11.51 -16.32
N LYS A 787 -20.97 11.50 -17.38
CA LYS A 787 -22.34 12.04 -17.34
C LYS A 787 -23.27 11.24 -16.42
N LEU A 788 -23.05 9.93 -16.28
CA LEU A 788 -23.81 9.05 -15.41
C LEU A 788 -23.29 9.04 -13.96
N GLY A 789 -22.17 9.72 -13.69
CA GLY A 789 -21.52 9.75 -12.38
C GLY A 789 -20.77 8.46 -12.03
N ILE A 790 -20.35 7.69 -13.04
CA ILE A 790 -19.53 6.48 -12.89
C ILE A 790 -18.07 6.91 -12.99
N GLU A 791 -17.38 6.95 -11.86
CA GLU A 791 -16.01 7.46 -11.75
C GLU A 791 -15.13 6.42 -11.05
N HIS A 792 -14.12 5.91 -11.74
CA HIS A 792 -13.21 4.92 -11.15
C HIS A 792 -11.78 5.14 -11.66
N PRO A 793 -10.73 5.04 -10.80
CA PRO A 793 -9.34 5.29 -11.21
C PRO A 793 -8.87 4.44 -12.40
N ILE A 794 -9.32 3.18 -12.50
CA ILE A 794 -8.99 2.30 -13.64
C ILE A 794 -9.59 2.84 -14.95
N ILE A 795 -10.79 3.43 -14.92
CA ILE A 795 -11.44 4.02 -16.11
C ILE A 795 -10.62 5.21 -16.61
N ASP A 796 -10.23 6.11 -15.71
CA ASP A 796 -9.38 7.28 -16.03
C ASP A 796 -8.02 6.84 -16.59
N HIS A 797 -7.38 5.86 -15.96
CA HIS A 797 -6.09 5.32 -16.36
C HIS A 797 -6.13 4.71 -17.77
N GLN A 798 -7.11 3.84 -18.04
CA GLN A 798 -7.27 3.20 -19.35
C GLN A 798 -7.69 4.19 -20.43
N TYR A 799 -8.50 5.20 -20.09
CA TYR A 799 -8.83 6.30 -20.98
C TYR A 799 -7.58 7.09 -21.38
N HIS A 800 -6.72 7.45 -20.40
CA HIS A 800 -5.45 8.12 -20.65
C HIS A 800 -4.54 7.33 -21.60
N LEU A 801 -4.29 6.06 -21.30
CA LEU A 801 -3.43 5.21 -22.12
C LEU A 801 -3.98 5.07 -23.54
N SER A 802 -5.30 4.89 -23.67
CA SER A 802 -5.95 4.77 -24.98
C SER A 802 -5.81 6.03 -25.82
N ARG A 803 -6.00 7.23 -25.22
CA ARG A 803 -5.79 8.50 -25.91
C ARG A 803 -4.34 8.67 -26.36
N LEU A 804 -3.38 8.27 -25.53
CA LEU A 804 -1.96 8.30 -25.89
C LEU A 804 -1.68 7.40 -27.10
N ILE A 805 -2.11 6.14 -27.05
CA ILE A 805 -1.91 5.16 -28.14
C ILE A 805 -2.52 5.67 -29.44
N VAL A 806 -3.78 6.15 -29.39
CA VAL A 806 -4.47 6.69 -30.57
C VAL A 806 -3.73 7.90 -31.13
N ALA A 807 -3.27 8.82 -30.29
CA ALA A 807 -2.51 10.00 -30.69
C ALA A 807 -1.16 9.64 -31.33
N MET A 808 -0.46 8.62 -30.81
CA MET A 808 0.78 8.13 -31.41
C MET A 808 0.55 7.60 -32.83
N ILE A 809 -0.51 6.82 -33.05
CA ILE A 809 -0.82 6.25 -34.36
C ILE A 809 -1.38 7.31 -35.33
N ALA A 810 -2.21 8.23 -34.84
CA ALA A 810 -2.77 9.34 -35.61
C ALA A 810 -1.78 10.49 -35.84
N GLN A 811 -0.60 10.45 -35.24
CA GLN A 811 0.44 11.47 -35.30
C GLN A 811 0.01 12.84 -34.73
N ASP A 812 -0.75 12.83 -33.64
CA ASP A 812 -1.24 14.03 -32.96
C ASP A 812 -0.31 14.45 -31.82
N ALA A 813 0.62 15.37 -32.13
CA ALA A 813 1.57 15.90 -31.16
C ALA A 813 0.94 16.71 -30.02
N ALA A 814 -0.21 17.35 -30.25
CA ALA A 814 -0.86 18.13 -29.20
C ALA A 814 -1.41 17.20 -28.12
N VAL A 815 -2.07 16.11 -28.53
CA VAL A 815 -2.61 15.11 -27.59
C VAL A 815 -1.49 14.33 -26.90
N VAL A 816 -0.42 13.94 -27.62
CA VAL A 816 0.74 13.27 -26.96
C VAL A 816 1.32 14.18 -25.88
N ARG A 817 1.56 15.46 -26.18
CA ARG A 817 2.05 16.43 -25.18
C ARG A 817 1.09 16.57 -24.00
N GLU A 818 -0.20 16.76 -24.27
CA GLU A 818 -1.25 16.85 -23.25
C GLU A 818 -1.23 15.65 -22.31
N ARG A 819 -1.12 14.43 -22.84
CA ARG A 819 -1.08 13.21 -22.02
C ARG A 819 0.21 13.11 -21.22
N LEU A 820 1.37 13.36 -21.81
CA LEU A 820 2.64 13.33 -21.06
C LEU A 820 2.69 14.38 -19.94
N HIS A 821 2.08 15.55 -20.15
CA HIS A 821 1.91 16.56 -19.11
C HIS A 821 1.06 16.06 -17.94
N VAL A 822 -0.04 15.33 -18.22
CA VAL A 822 -0.86 14.71 -17.16
C VAL A 822 -0.05 13.71 -16.34
N VAL A 823 0.82 12.91 -16.99
CA VAL A 823 1.71 11.98 -16.29
C VAL A 823 2.66 12.72 -15.35
N ALA A 824 3.26 13.81 -15.82
CA ALA A 824 4.16 14.63 -15.03
C ALA A 824 3.44 15.33 -13.86
N ASP A 825 2.25 15.89 -14.11
CA ASP A 825 1.43 16.56 -13.09
C ASP A 825 0.99 15.58 -12.00
N LYS A 826 0.42 14.43 -12.38
CA LYS A 826 -0.04 13.43 -11.41
C LYS A 826 1.13 12.78 -10.66
N ASN A 827 2.32 12.68 -11.25
CA ASN A 827 3.48 11.99 -10.67
C ASN A 827 3.18 10.55 -10.19
N ASP A 828 2.16 9.91 -10.76
CA ASP A 828 1.79 8.55 -10.40
C ASP A 828 2.74 7.55 -11.06
N LYS A 829 3.26 6.61 -10.28
CA LYS A 829 4.21 5.61 -10.78
C LYS A 829 3.57 4.65 -11.79
N ARG A 830 2.36 4.14 -11.54
CA ARG A 830 1.70 3.17 -12.42
C ARG A 830 1.44 3.82 -13.78
N LEU A 831 0.95 5.06 -13.77
CA LEU A 831 0.75 5.88 -14.96
C LEU A 831 2.05 6.13 -15.74
N ARG A 832 3.17 6.42 -15.05
CA ARG A 832 4.49 6.56 -15.67
C ARG A 832 4.96 5.26 -16.33
N ASP A 833 4.84 4.14 -15.62
CA ASP A 833 5.31 2.83 -16.05
C ASP A 833 4.56 2.35 -17.31
N ASP A 834 3.22 2.45 -17.28
CA ASP A 834 2.37 2.03 -18.40
C ASP A 834 2.48 2.98 -19.59
N THR A 835 2.59 4.29 -19.36
CA THR A 835 2.86 5.26 -20.43
C THR A 835 4.17 4.91 -21.13
N ALA A 836 5.24 4.69 -20.38
CA ALA A 836 6.54 4.32 -20.93
C ALA A 836 6.50 2.95 -21.64
N GLN A 837 5.77 1.98 -21.11
CA GLN A 837 5.55 0.70 -21.78
C GLN A 837 4.91 0.91 -23.15
N TRP A 838 3.81 1.65 -23.23
CA TRP A 838 3.08 1.88 -24.48
C TRP A 838 3.87 2.69 -25.51
N LEU A 839 4.72 3.63 -25.06
CA LEU A 839 5.66 4.30 -25.95
C LEU A 839 6.63 3.30 -26.62
N GLY A 840 7.02 2.23 -25.93
CA GLY A 840 7.84 1.15 -26.49
C GLY A 840 7.03 0.17 -27.34
N ASP A 841 5.91 -0.32 -26.83
CA ASP A 841 5.11 -1.39 -27.46
C ASP A 841 4.51 -0.94 -28.80
N ALA A 842 4.06 0.31 -28.91
CA ALA A 842 3.50 0.86 -30.14
C ALA A 842 4.57 1.24 -31.18
N ALA A 843 5.86 1.32 -30.80
CA ALA A 843 6.93 1.88 -31.62
C ALA A 843 7.03 1.27 -33.03
N ARG A 844 6.79 -0.06 -33.16
CA ARG A 844 6.88 -0.77 -34.46
C ARG A 844 5.91 -0.25 -35.52
N PHE A 845 4.80 0.37 -35.12
CA PHE A 845 3.78 0.91 -36.01
C PHE A 845 3.89 2.41 -36.23
N VAL A 846 4.87 3.07 -35.59
CA VAL A 846 5.07 4.51 -35.64
C VAL A 846 6.22 4.83 -36.58
N PRO A 847 6.07 5.76 -37.56
CA PRO A 847 7.18 6.17 -38.41
C PRO A 847 8.35 6.74 -37.59
N LEU A 848 9.58 6.38 -37.95
CA LEU A 848 10.78 6.69 -37.15
C LEU A 848 10.98 8.20 -36.89
N GLU A 849 10.69 9.06 -37.87
CA GLU A 849 10.79 10.51 -37.71
C GLU A 849 9.74 11.07 -36.74
N TRP A 850 8.53 10.55 -36.81
CA TRP A 850 7.46 10.91 -35.87
C TRP A 850 7.77 10.38 -34.46
N TYR A 851 8.31 9.17 -34.35
CA TYR A 851 8.75 8.62 -33.06
C TYR A 851 9.83 9.47 -32.40
N ARG A 852 10.79 10.00 -33.17
CA ARG A 852 11.79 10.96 -32.66
C ARG A 852 11.12 12.19 -32.05
N GLN A 853 10.06 12.70 -32.67
CA GLN A 853 9.31 13.83 -32.14
C GLN A 853 8.60 13.45 -30.83
N ILE A 854 7.98 12.26 -30.74
CA ILE A 854 7.38 11.77 -29.49
C ILE A 854 8.41 11.71 -28.35
N LEU A 855 9.61 11.21 -28.61
CA LEU A 855 10.69 11.18 -27.61
C LEU A 855 11.15 12.58 -27.19
N GLY A 856 11.13 13.53 -28.14
CA GLY A 856 11.31 14.96 -27.83
C GLY A 856 10.25 15.46 -26.85
N LEU A 857 8.97 15.13 -27.07
CA LEU A 857 7.88 15.49 -26.16
C LEU A 857 8.02 14.82 -24.78
N TRP A 858 8.44 13.55 -24.73
CA TRP A 858 8.75 12.86 -23.47
C TRP A 858 9.81 13.61 -22.66
N LYS A 859 10.90 14.01 -23.33
CA LYS A 859 11.98 14.78 -22.71
C LYS A 859 11.52 16.18 -22.27
N GLU A 860 10.64 16.83 -23.04
CA GLU A 860 10.11 18.16 -22.72
C GLU A 860 9.17 18.14 -21.50
N GLU A 861 8.24 17.19 -21.44
CA GLU A 861 7.16 17.19 -20.45
C GLU A 861 7.48 16.41 -19.17
N LEU A 862 8.21 15.29 -19.27
CA LEU A 862 8.38 14.36 -18.16
C LEU A 862 9.85 14.09 -17.80
N ASN A 863 10.70 13.80 -18.80
CA ASN A 863 12.12 13.48 -18.65
C ASN A 863 12.47 12.50 -17.52
N TYR A 864 11.62 11.50 -17.26
CA TYR A 864 11.79 10.62 -16.11
C TYR A 864 12.90 9.60 -16.34
N LYS A 865 14.03 9.79 -15.66
CA LYS A 865 15.28 9.04 -15.85
C LYS A 865 15.12 7.51 -15.87
N PRO A 866 14.40 6.87 -14.91
CA PRO A 866 14.30 5.42 -14.88
C PRO A 866 13.75 4.82 -16.17
N LYS A 867 12.81 5.46 -16.87
CA LYS A 867 12.00 4.79 -17.90
C LYS A 867 12.51 4.89 -19.33
N TYR A 868 13.64 5.55 -19.57
CA TYR A 868 14.22 5.61 -20.92
C TYR A 868 14.57 4.22 -21.47
N PHE A 869 15.28 3.40 -20.68
CA PHE A 869 15.63 2.04 -21.12
C PHE A 869 14.45 1.08 -21.07
N TRP A 870 13.42 1.35 -20.25
CA TRP A 870 12.13 0.65 -20.37
C TRP A 870 11.52 0.84 -21.76
N ILE A 871 11.35 2.10 -22.22
CA ILE A 871 10.82 2.39 -23.56
C ILE A 871 11.69 1.71 -24.63
N ALA A 872 13.01 1.81 -24.50
CA ALA A 872 13.95 1.26 -25.47
C ALA A 872 13.88 -0.28 -25.58
N TRP A 873 13.96 -1.00 -24.45
CA TRP A 873 13.87 -2.47 -24.44
C TRP A 873 12.47 -2.96 -24.84
N ARG A 874 11.39 -2.27 -24.43
CA ARG A 874 10.04 -2.61 -24.90
C ARG A 874 9.90 -2.48 -26.41
N ALA A 875 10.45 -1.42 -27.02
CA ALA A 875 10.51 -1.29 -28.47
C ALA A 875 11.32 -2.43 -29.13
N ALA A 876 12.45 -2.83 -28.54
CA ALA A 876 13.28 -3.91 -29.05
C ALA A 876 12.53 -5.26 -29.02
N LEU A 877 11.92 -5.60 -27.89
CA LEU A 877 11.17 -6.85 -27.68
C LEU A 877 9.93 -6.93 -28.59
N ASN A 878 9.35 -5.77 -28.92
CA ASN A 878 8.24 -5.61 -29.87
C ASN A 878 8.70 -5.34 -31.31
N HIS A 879 9.84 -5.91 -31.73
CA HIS A 879 10.29 -5.90 -33.13
C HIS A 879 10.56 -4.52 -33.75
N ALA A 880 10.89 -3.50 -32.94
CA ALA A 880 11.28 -2.15 -33.38
C ALA A 880 12.74 -1.80 -32.99
N PRO A 881 13.76 -2.55 -33.43
CA PRO A 881 15.15 -2.36 -32.97
C PRO A 881 15.73 -0.99 -33.33
N ARG A 882 15.29 -0.38 -34.45
CA ARG A 882 15.73 0.97 -34.84
C ARG A 882 15.20 2.05 -33.90
N HIS A 883 13.95 1.91 -33.46
CA HIS A 883 13.34 2.78 -32.48
C HIS A 883 14.00 2.59 -31.12
N ALA A 884 14.23 1.34 -30.70
CA ALA A 884 14.95 1.01 -29.47
C ALA A 884 16.32 1.71 -29.38
N LEU A 885 17.16 1.57 -30.42
CA LEU A 885 18.48 2.20 -30.46
C LEU A 885 18.41 3.74 -30.46
N MET A 886 17.35 4.34 -31.04
CA MET A 886 17.13 5.78 -30.97
C MET A 886 16.85 6.25 -29.54
N VAL A 887 16.01 5.51 -28.79
CA VAL A 887 15.73 5.84 -27.38
C VAL A 887 16.98 5.63 -26.52
N GLY A 888 17.69 4.51 -26.72
CA GLY A 888 18.92 4.22 -25.98
C GLY A 888 20.01 5.27 -26.20
N GLU A 889 20.19 5.75 -27.44
CA GLU A 889 21.13 6.84 -27.75
C GLU A 889 20.71 8.15 -27.06
N MET A 890 19.42 8.48 -27.09
CA MET A 890 18.88 9.65 -26.40
C MET A 890 19.13 9.56 -24.89
N ALA A 891 18.90 8.40 -24.28
CA ALA A 891 19.12 8.14 -22.86
C ALA A 891 20.59 8.31 -22.45
N ALA A 892 21.51 7.68 -23.20
CA ALA A 892 22.95 7.78 -22.97
C ALA A 892 23.47 9.23 -23.13
N SER A 893 22.91 9.98 -24.07
CA SER A 893 23.25 11.38 -24.29
C SER A 893 22.72 12.30 -23.18
N GLU A 894 21.47 12.09 -22.76
CA GLU A 894 20.82 12.87 -21.70
C GLU A 894 21.47 12.64 -20.33
N PHE A 895 21.77 11.39 -19.98
CA PHE A 895 22.34 11.00 -18.70
C PHE A 895 23.81 10.58 -18.81
N LYS A 896 24.59 11.29 -19.64
CA LYS A 896 26.02 11.01 -19.90
C LYS A 896 26.92 10.97 -18.65
N ASP A 897 26.50 11.63 -17.57
CA ASP A 897 27.23 11.66 -16.30
C ASP A 897 26.99 10.39 -15.46
N ASP A 898 26.04 9.55 -15.86
CA ASP A 898 25.80 8.22 -15.30
C ASP A 898 26.32 7.15 -16.28
N PRO A 899 27.48 6.52 -15.99
CA PRO A 899 28.07 5.53 -16.89
C PRO A 899 27.14 4.34 -17.16
N ALA A 900 26.18 4.04 -16.27
CA ALA A 900 25.22 2.95 -16.46
C ALA A 900 24.44 3.09 -17.77
N PHE A 901 24.08 4.31 -18.13
CA PHE A 901 23.26 4.58 -19.31
C PHE A 901 24.06 4.45 -20.60
N THR A 902 25.35 4.82 -20.59
CA THR A 902 26.23 4.61 -21.75
C THR A 902 26.55 3.12 -21.93
N GLU A 903 26.86 2.42 -20.84
CA GLU A 903 27.12 0.98 -20.83
C GLU A 903 25.91 0.18 -21.32
N GLU A 904 24.70 0.52 -20.88
CA GLU A 904 23.47 -0.14 -21.30
C GLU A 904 23.17 0.09 -22.80
N TYR A 905 23.40 1.30 -23.31
CA TYR A 905 23.25 1.57 -24.74
C TYR A 905 24.24 0.77 -25.60
N ASP A 906 25.51 0.74 -25.21
CA ASP A 906 26.53 -0.06 -25.91
C ASP A 906 26.20 -1.56 -25.90
N PHE A 907 25.70 -2.05 -24.77
CA PHE A 907 25.21 -3.42 -24.63
C PHE A 907 24.00 -3.69 -25.54
N MET A 908 22.97 -2.86 -25.50
CA MET A 908 21.80 -2.97 -26.38
C MET A 908 22.20 -2.99 -27.86
N LYS A 909 23.13 -2.13 -28.26
CA LYS A 909 23.67 -2.13 -29.63
C LYS A 909 24.34 -3.44 -29.98
N SER A 910 25.13 -4.01 -29.07
CA SER A 910 25.75 -5.32 -29.29
C SER A 910 24.70 -6.42 -29.48
N VAL A 911 23.66 -6.45 -28.64
CA VAL A 911 22.60 -7.46 -28.69
C VAL A 911 21.76 -7.33 -29.97
N LEU A 912 21.40 -6.11 -30.38
CA LEU A 912 20.49 -5.89 -31.52
C LEU A 912 21.19 -5.92 -32.88
N GLU A 913 22.46 -5.51 -32.97
CA GLU A 913 23.17 -5.50 -34.27
C GLU A 913 23.87 -6.83 -34.61
N GLN A 914 24.25 -7.63 -33.61
CA GLN A 914 25.04 -8.85 -33.82
C GLN A 914 24.30 -9.96 -34.59
N PRO A 915 23.01 -10.25 -34.32
CA PRO A 915 22.23 -11.20 -35.11
C PRO A 915 22.12 -10.80 -36.58
N ALA A 916 21.99 -9.50 -36.88
CA ALA A 916 21.95 -8.99 -38.25
C ALA A 916 23.29 -9.18 -38.98
N LYS A 917 24.41 -9.02 -38.28
CA LYS A 917 25.77 -9.28 -38.80
C LYS A 917 25.99 -10.78 -39.06
N ASP A 918 25.55 -11.64 -38.15
CA ASP A 918 25.70 -13.10 -38.27
C ASP A 918 24.81 -13.69 -39.36
N ALA A 919 23.58 -13.20 -39.52
CA ALA A 919 22.68 -13.58 -40.60
C ALA A 919 23.24 -13.16 -41.98
N ALA A 920 23.72 -11.91 -42.10
CA ALA A 920 24.35 -11.42 -43.34
C ALA A 920 25.65 -12.17 -43.68
N ALA A 921 26.44 -12.59 -42.67
CA ALA A 921 27.63 -13.40 -42.86
C ALA A 921 27.30 -14.82 -43.34
N LYS A 922 26.28 -15.47 -42.76
CA LYS A 922 25.78 -16.79 -43.21
C LYS A 922 25.22 -16.74 -44.62
N GLU A 923 24.48 -15.69 -45.00
CA GLU A 923 23.95 -15.52 -46.35
C GLU A 923 25.07 -15.31 -47.40
N ARG A 924 26.12 -14.55 -47.05
CA ARG A 924 27.32 -14.39 -47.88
C ARG A 924 28.11 -15.70 -48.02
N ALA A 925 28.21 -16.50 -46.96
CA ALA A 925 28.86 -17.81 -47.00
C ALA A 925 28.04 -18.85 -47.80
N GLY A 926 26.71 -18.75 -47.81
CA GLY A 926 25.81 -19.62 -48.58
C GLY A 926 25.77 -19.33 -50.08
N LYS A 927 25.93 -18.05 -50.49
CA LYS A 927 26.02 -17.65 -51.91
C LYS A 927 27.41 -17.89 -52.53
N GLY A 928 28.39 -18.34 -51.74
CA GLY A 928 29.74 -18.68 -52.18
C GLY A 928 30.00 -20.19 -52.38
N ARG A 929 28.96 -21.03 -52.35
CA ARG A 929 29.03 -22.47 -52.64
C ARG A 929 28.38 -22.83 -53.97
#